data_AF-A0A932XA85-F1
#
_entry.id   AF-A0A932XA85-F1
#
_cell.length_a   1.000
_cell.length_b   1.000
_cell.length_c   1.000
_cell.angle_alpha   90.00
_cell.angle_beta   90.00
_cell.angle_gamma   90.00
#
_symmetry.space_group_name_H-M   'P 1'
#
loop_
_entity.id
_entity.type
_entity.pdbx_description
1 polymer ?
#
loop_
_entity_poly.entity_id
_entity_poly.type
_entity_poly.pdbx_seq_one_letter_code
_entity_poly.pdbx_strand_id
1 'polypeptide(L)'
;MAAVTPVAQVAGQQPLAAVGVSAPLPPRRGPDSQGGAGVFRPLEALSDTVACLTDGQPAYGVMQANANVRTEPAVDGCRVGRAPAGTLVRIEGLYSQGESAPLLSLNRLEAGRGLPTVGYAEDIQPIFANTCAICHGDLLQNAELKVTDYDSLMAGSIRGPVVVPGKPAESFLWHQVSTGVMPLVGELSSSDKRLIYEWIRGGAPAVRPEMPAAENVWLRIGSADYNPAANGCNEPDDSPHTFINSTLVRFASCAAAPVAEQLANYLPRSQQDDRGDVDKVLAGRVSRPFGLSALQAVESAVAPKPAPAPVANNASANQPGQPAPAPATTPRVGLSAAPLGLPAPSDDDPWMIPQGGFCVEQRLQSRLEEQRGITSLAFAPDGRLFLGLDSPTTGSQDPNILFDAFHPSRSIGVYPSNGDERIDEILVESGRITGMVWRDGVLYLNRAGEVGRIVDGGQYQRLAAGFAVEGRLFHANNGIAISGGWLYVSAGGVRDGYSDGLIAPGDGDVPAESLATSIAGGNPYGARIVRAQLDRLVSERTIGVFQTAARGVRNPYGLTADPQGRLWFTDNGATNVPGDFTAGDEVNFLDPNTLSPAGDESTTPYYGFPLALAGIQKEWWSAPVLPLVNTAAPTGITWAYGTIFYAQYGRDPGLYRVASVGGRLVAERVLLSWPIQAVTTAPDGALWIGTGSGGLYRLTPGCG
;
A
#
# COMPACT_ATOMS: atom_id res chain seq x y z
N MET A 1 53.33 -41.88 58.98
CA MET A 1 53.91 -40.72 59.69
C MET A 1 53.04 -39.50 59.38
N ALA A 2 52.68 -38.74 60.42
CA ALA A 2 52.13 -37.37 60.42
C ALA A 2 50.81 -37.06 59.66
N ALA A 3 49.73 -37.04 60.46
CA ALA A 3 48.70 -36.00 60.64
C ALA A 3 48.13 -35.18 59.46
N VAL A 4 46.81 -35.32 59.25
CA VAL A 4 45.87 -34.20 59.01
C VAL A 4 44.56 -34.49 59.77
N THR A 5 44.11 -33.54 60.60
CA THR A 5 42.94 -33.57 61.50
C THR A 5 41.61 -33.25 60.77
N PRO A 6 40.43 -33.67 61.30
CA PRO A 6 39.16 -33.69 60.58
C PRO A 6 38.19 -32.55 60.95
N VAL A 7 37.14 -32.35 60.14
CA VAL A 7 35.96 -31.52 60.48
C VAL A 7 34.71 -32.42 60.50
N ALA A 8 33.96 -32.34 61.60
CA ALA A 8 32.80 -33.17 61.92
C ALA A 8 31.45 -32.43 61.74
N GLN A 9 30.39 -33.22 61.86
CA GLN A 9 29.04 -33.07 61.33
C GLN A 9 27.98 -32.65 62.39
N VAL A 10 26.94 -31.92 61.92
CA VAL A 10 25.47 -31.83 62.27
C VAL A 10 24.91 -31.65 63.72
N ALA A 11 23.90 -30.75 63.81
CA ALA A 11 22.52 -30.95 64.36
C ALA A 11 22.07 -30.18 65.64
N GLY A 12 20.85 -29.59 65.61
CA GLY A 12 19.97 -29.47 66.80
C GLY A 12 18.91 -28.32 66.94
N GLN A 13 17.65 -28.56 66.49
CA GLN A 13 16.33 -28.42 67.19
C GLN A 13 15.57 -27.09 67.60
N GLN A 14 14.34 -26.95 67.03
CA GLN A 14 12.94 -26.78 67.62
C GLN A 14 12.44 -25.45 68.35
N PRO A 15 11.12 -25.26 68.74
CA PRO A 15 9.85 -25.11 67.95
C PRO A 15 8.79 -24.03 68.47
N LEU A 16 7.72 -23.77 67.66
CA LEU A 16 6.26 -23.42 67.87
C LEU A 16 5.70 -22.40 68.93
N ALA A 17 4.75 -21.55 68.48
CA ALA A 17 3.55 -21.06 69.22
C ALA A 17 2.40 -20.59 68.26
N ALA A 18 1.14 -20.55 68.75
CA ALA A 18 -0.12 -20.76 68.01
C ALA A 18 -1.07 -19.55 67.77
N VAL A 19 -1.87 -19.67 66.69
CA VAL A 19 -3.27 -19.27 66.37
C VAL A 19 -3.98 -18.09 67.06
N GLY A 20 -4.57 -17.20 66.24
CA GLY A 20 -5.75 -16.37 66.54
C GLY A 20 -6.60 -16.11 65.28
N VAL A 21 -7.91 -16.38 65.35
CA VAL A 21 -8.89 -16.44 64.25
C VAL A 21 -9.44 -15.04 63.88
N SER A 22 -9.60 -14.72 62.59
CA SER A 22 -10.57 -13.70 62.13
C SER A 22 -11.26 -14.14 60.82
N ALA A 23 -12.58 -13.92 60.76
CA ALA A 23 -13.53 -14.40 59.77
C ALA A 23 -13.21 -14.08 58.29
N PRO A 24 -13.79 -14.81 57.31
CA PRO A 24 -13.64 -14.50 55.89
C PRO A 24 -14.36 -13.19 55.55
N LEU A 25 -13.63 -12.24 54.98
CA LEU A 25 -14.20 -11.04 54.36
C LEU A 25 -14.90 -11.41 53.03
N PRO A 26 -15.99 -10.72 52.63
CA PRO A 26 -16.74 -11.04 51.43
C PRO A 26 -15.90 -10.82 50.15
N PRO A 27 -16.28 -11.43 49.00
CA PRO A 27 -15.55 -11.29 47.76
C PRO A 27 -15.58 -9.84 47.30
N ARG A 28 -14.41 -9.20 47.16
CA ARG A 28 -14.30 -7.88 46.55
C ARG A 28 -14.62 -7.98 45.06
N ARG A 29 -15.89 -7.74 44.70
CA ARG A 29 -16.24 -7.05 43.45
C ARG A 29 -16.38 -5.56 43.79
N GLY A 30 -15.48 -4.75 43.24
CA GLY A 30 -15.45 -3.29 43.33
C GLY A 30 -14.38 -2.75 42.38
N PRO A 31 -14.54 -1.51 41.88
CA PRO A 31 -13.86 -0.98 40.69
C PRO A 31 -12.41 -0.54 41.00
N ASP A 32 -11.49 -1.50 41.06
CA ASP A 32 -10.06 -1.24 40.88
C ASP A 32 -9.69 -1.39 39.38
N SER A 33 -10.46 -0.68 38.57
CA SER A 33 -10.12 -0.35 37.18
C SER A 33 -8.97 0.66 37.16
N GLN A 34 -7.97 0.41 36.29
CA GLN A 34 -6.97 1.36 35.77
C GLN A 34 -5.74 1.60 36.68
N GLY A 35 -4.65 0.86 36.46
CA GLY A 35 -3.30 1.33 36.85
C GLY A 35 -2.49 0.50 37.86
N GLY A 36 -2.72 -0.81 37.99
CA GLY A 36 -1.73 -1.68 38.63
C GLY A 36 -0.49 -1.76 37.75
N ALA A 37 0.71 -1.52 38.29
CA ALA A 37 1.98 -1.60 37.57
C ALA A 37 2.16 -2.99 36.95
N GLY A 38 1.72 -3.13 35.70
CA GLY A 38 1.87 -4.36 34.93
C GLY A 38 3.34 -4.66 34.76
N VAL A 39 3.77 -5.85 35.16
CA VAL A 39 5.15 -6.29 34.92
C VAL A 39 5.35 -6.38 33.41
N PHE A 40 6.33 -5.65 32.88
CA PHE A 40 6.74 -5.74 31.49
C PHE A 40 7.03 -7.20 31.14
N ARG A 41 6.25 -7.76 30.20
CA ARG A 41 6.48 -9.08 29.63
C ARG A 41 6.73 -8.93 28.13
N PRO A 42 7.94 -9.24 27.62
CA PRO A 42 8.24 -9.12 26.20
C PRO A 42 7.32 -10.03 25.38
N LEU A 43 6.94 -9.57 24.19
CA LEU A 43 6.13 -10.32 23.23
C LEU A 43 6.96 -10.62 21.99
N GLU A 44 6.83 -11.83 21.44
CA GLU A 44 7.55 -12.25 20.23
C GLU A 44 6.59 -12.45 19.05
N ALA A 45 5.34 -12.85 19.33
CA ALA A 45 4.37 -13.18 18.30
C ALA A 45 2.97 -12.61 18.60
N LEU A 46 2.12 -12.63 17.57
CA LEU A 46 0.71 -12.24 17.67
C LEU A 46 -0.05 -13.09 18.72
N SER A 47 0.33 -14.36 18.90
CA SER A 47 -0.23 -15.24 19.94
C SER A 47 -0.01 -14.73 21.35
N ASP A 48 1.11 -14.05 21.62
CA ASP A 48 1.38 -13.49 22.95
C ASP A 48 0.48 -12.27 23.23
N THR A 49 0.15 -11.52 22.19
CA THR A 49 -0.84 -10.43 22.23
C THR A 49 -2.24 -10.96 22.51
N VAL A 50 -2.62 -12.10 21.90
CA VAL A 50 -3.87 -12.80 22.23
C VAL A 50 -3.91 -13.18 23.71
N ALA A 51 -2.83 -13.72 24.26
CA ALA A 51 -2.76 -14.06 25.67
C ALA A 51 -2.95 -12.82 26.57
N CYS A 52 -2.30 -11.70 26.25
CA CYS A 52 -2.45 -10.44 26.99
C CYS A 52 -3.91 -9.98 27.06
N LEU A 53 -4.56 -9.86 25.91
CA LEU A 53 -5.94 -9.39 25.83
C LEU A 53 -6.92 -10.37 26.49
N THR A 54 -6.65 -11.68 26.43
CA THR A 54 -7.44 -12.72 27.10
C THR A 54 -7.38 -12.55 28.61
N ASP A 55 -6.21 -12.20 29.14
CA ASP A 55 -6.00 -11.85 30.55
C ASP A 55 -6.57 -10.46 30.93
N GLY A 56 -7.18 -9.74 29.98
CA GLY A 56 -7.71 -8.40 30.17
C GLY A 56 -6.63 -7.32 30.29
N GLN A 57 -5.43 -7.57 29.77
CA GLN A 57 -4.30 -6.66 29.77
C GLN A 57 -4.05 -6.11 28.35
N PRO A 58 -3.78 -4.79 28.19
CA PRO A 58 -3.38 -4.27 26.89
C PRO A 58 -2.07 -4.89 26.43
N ALA A 59 -1.88 -4.96 25.13
CA ALA A 59 -0.55 -5.18 24.55
C ALA A 59 -0.02 -3.87 23.98
N TYR A 60 1.29 -3.78 23.83
CA TYR A 60 1.98 -2.65 23.23
C TYR A 60 2.86 -3.16 22.10
N GLY A 61 2.92 -2.40 21.01
CA GLY A 61 3.77 -2.69 19.87
C GLY A 61 4.34 -1.43 19.25
N VAL A 62 5.35 -1.59 18.40
CA VAL A 62 6.00 -0.50 17.68
C VAL A 62 5.77 -0.67 16.19
N MET A 63 5.25 0.38 15.55
CA MET A 63 5.06 0.41 14.10
C MET A 63 6.39 0.17 13.38
N GLN A 64 6.46 -0.86 12.53
CA GLN A 64 7.63 -1.14 11.71
C GLN A 64 7.61 -0.37 10.38
N ALA A 65 6.43 0.06 9.95
CA ALA A 65 6.22 0.87 8.77
C ALA A 65 5.12 1.92 9.03
N ASN A 66 5.05 2.93 8.16
CA ASN A 66 3.96 3.90 8.18
C ASN A 66 2.63 3.19 7.89
N ALA A 67 1.64 3.32 8.76
CA ALA A 67 0.29 2.81 8.55
C ALA A 67 -0.74 3.94 8.51
N ASN A 68 -1.70 3.84 7.61
CA ASN A 68 -2.96 4.55 7.81
C ASN A 68 -3.73 3.97 9.00
N VAL A 69 -4.38 4.86 9.75
CA VAL A 69 -5.34 4.48 10.79
C VAL A 69 -6.74 4.63 10.22
N ARG A 70 -7.55 3.60 10.39
CA ARG A 70 -8.85 3.45 9.73
C ARG A 70 -9.99 3.28 10.72
N THR A 71 -11.21 3.62 10.30
CA THR A 71 -12.45 3.46 11.08
C THR A 71 -12.93 2.02 11.18
N GLU A 72 -12.44 1.14 10.32
CA GLU A 72 -12.86 -0.25 10.20
C GLU A 72 -11.62 -1.16 10.04
N PRO A 73 -11.71 -2.43 10.45
CA PRO A 73 -10.64 -3.42 10.27
C PRO A 73 -10.56 -3.90 8.81
N ALA A 74 -10.41 -2.96 7.88
CA ALA A 74 -10.36 -3.24 6.46
C ALA A 74 -9.41 -2.26 5.77
N VAL A 75 -8.73 -2.75 4.73
CA VAL A 75 -7.85 -1.93 3.88
C VAL A 75 -8.61 -0.79 3.20
N ASP A 76 -9.93 -0.92 3.08
CA ASP A 76 -10.84 0.02 2.43
C ASP A 76 -11.61 0.86 3.46
N GLY A 77 -11.40 0.63 4.75
CA GLY A 77 -12.00 1.44 5.81
C GLY A 77 -11.55 2.89 5.71
N CYS A 78 -12.44 3.81 6.08
CA CYS A 78 -12.18 5.25 6.01
C CYS A 78 -10.90 5.59 6.80
N ARG A 79 -10.03 6.41 6.21
CA ARG A 79 -8.81 6.89 6.85
C ARG A 79 -9.13 8.05 7.81
N VAL A 80 -8.82 7.87 9.08
CA VAL A 80 -8.90 8.92 10.12
C VAL A 80 -7.55 9.51 10.47
N GLY A 81 -6.46 8.81 10.16
CA GLY A 81 -5.14 9.28 10.53
C GLY A 81 -4.00 8.43 9.99
N ARG A 82 -2.83 8.59 10.61
CA ARG A 82 -1.60 7.88 10.28
C ARG A 82 -0.78 7.61 11.54
N ALA A 83 -0.29 6.38 11.66
CA ALA A 83 0.71 5.97 12.65
C ALA A 83 2.06 5.77 11.93
N PRO A 84 3.02 6.72 12.05
CA PRO A 84 4.35 6.58 11.45
C PRO A 84 5.15 5.38 11.98
N ALA A 85 6.14 4.91 11.22
CA ALA A 85 7.12 3.94 11.71
C ALA A 85 7.83 4.46 12.97
N GLY A 86 8.01 3.59 13.97
CA GLY A 86 8.52 3.93 15.30
C GLY A 86 7.44 4.35 16.31
N THR A 87 6.19 4.57 15.88
CA THR A 87 5.09 4.90 16.81
C THR A 87 4.81 3.74 17.75
N LEU A 88 4.78 4.01 19.05
CA LEU A 88 4.30 3.08 20.06
C LEU A 88 2.77 3.09 20.02
N VAL A 89 2.17 1.91 19.84
CA VAL A 89 0.71 1.73 19.80
C VAL A 89 0.26 0.84 20.95
N ARG A 90 -0.78 1.27 21.66
CA ARG A 90 -1.48 0.46 22.67
C ARG A 90 -2.61 -0.30 21.99
N ILE A 91 -2.50 -1.62 21.98
CA ILE A 91 -3.43 -2.54 21.34
C ILE A 91 -4.53 -2.92 22.34
N GLU A 92 -5.78 -2.67 21.95
CA GLU A 92 -6.97 -2.86 22.78
C GLU A 92 -7.89 -3.98 22.28
N GLY A 93 -7.70 -4.44 21.04
CA GLY A 93 -8.52 -5.49 20.48
C GLY A 93 -7.97 -6.05 19.17
N LEU A 94 -8.40 -7.25 18.84
CA LEU A 94 -8.09 -7.98 17.62
C LEU A 94 -9.39 -8.23 16.84
N TYR A 95 -9.33 -7.97 15.54
CA TYR A 95 -10.46 -8.08 14.62
C TYR A 95 -10.02 -8.85 13.39
N SER A 96 -10.92 -9.67 12.85
CA SER A 96 -10.74 -10.21 11.50
C SER A 96 -11.02 -9.12 10.47
N GLN A 97 -10.38 -9.24 9.32
CA GLN A 97 -10.60 -8.31 8.21
C GLN A 97 -12.09 -8.22 7.84
N GLY A 98 -12.63 -7.00 7.83
CA GLY A 98 -14.02 -6.70 7.45
C GLY A 98 -15.07 -6.99 8.52
N GLU A 99 -14.68 -7.50 9.69
CA GLU A 99 -15.61 -7.85 10.77
C GLU A 99 -15.80 -6.70 11.75
N SER A 100 -17.05 -6.36 12.07
CA SER A 100 -17.36 -5.32 13.06
C SER A 100 -17.24 -5.79 14.51
N ALA A 101 -17.32 -7.11 14.74
CA ALA A 101 -17.16 -7.71 16.06
C ALA A 101 -15.70 -8.11 16.32
N PRO A 102 -15.14 -7.83 17.52
CA PRO A 102 -13.79 -8.25 17.86
C PRO A 102 -13.70 -9.77 18.02
N LEU A 103 -12.60 -10.35 17.53
CA LEU A 103 -12.13 -11.67 17.97
C LEU A 103 -11.78 -11.65 19.47
N LEU A 104 -11.21 -10.54 19.92
CA LEU A 104 -10.81 -10.30 21.30
C LEU A 104 -10.78 -8.78 21.57
N SER A 105 -11.25 -8.34 22.73
CA SER A 105 -11.24 -6.92 23.12
C SER A 105 -11.01 -6.78 24.62
N LEU A 106 -10.28 -5.75 25.03
CA LEU A 106 -10.18 -5.33 26.43
C LEU A 106 -11.55 -4.93 26.97
N ASN A 107 -12.41 -4.39 26.12
CA ASN A 107 -13.78 -4.12 26.49
C ASN A 107 -14.58 -5.42 26.46
N ARG A 108 -14.74 -6.05 27.63
CA ARG A 108 -15.49 -7.31 27.78
C ARG A 108 -16.96 -7.22 27.36
N LEU A 109 -17.52 -6.01 27.23
CA LEU A 109 -18.88 -5.81 26.73
C LEU A 109 -18.96 -5.93 25.20
N GLU A 110 -17.84 -5.70 24.48
CA GLU A 110 -17.74 -5.84 23.02
C GLU A 110 -17.35 -7.26 22.60
N ALA A 111 -16.66 -8.01 23.46
CA ALA A 111 -16.13 -9.34 23.14
C ALA A 111 -17.23 -10.41 23.05
N GLY A 112 -17.65 -10.76 21.82
CA GLY A 112 -18.48 -11.93 21.56
C GLY A 112 -17.68 -13.22 21.65
N ARG A 113 -18.03 -14.10 22.60
CA ARG A 113 -17.50 -15.47 22.86
C ARG A 113 -15.97 -15.65 23.06
N GLY A 114 -15.12 -14.68 22.70
CA GLY A 114 -13.67 -14.77 22.78
C GLY A 114 -13.08 -15.85 21.86
N LEU A 115 -11.84 -15.70 21.40
CA LEU A 115 -11.09 -16.80 20.80
C LEU A 115 -10.94 -17.92 21.85
N PRO A 116 -11.45 -19.14 21.62
CA PRO A 116 -11.16 -20.26 22.52
C PRO A 116 -9.66 -20.54 22.46
N THR A 117 -8.90 -20.20 23.49
CA THR A 117 -7.45 -20.48 23.55
C THR A 117 -7.16 -21.87 24.11
N VAL A 118 -8.20 -22.67 24.39
CA VAL A 118 -8.14 -23.95 25.08
C VAL A 118 -8.80 -25.02 24.20
N GLY A 119 -8.03 -26.04 23.84
CA GLY A 119 -8.49 -27.19 23.05
C GLY A 119 -8.53 -28.47 23.89
N TYR A 120 -9.40 -29.42 23.53
CA TYR A 120 -9.46 -30.67 24.29
C TYR A 120 -8.15 -31.44 24.18
N ALA A 121 -7.63 -31.69 22.97
CA ALA A 121 -6.44 -32.51 22.76
C ALA A 121 -5.19 -31.93 23.44
N GLU A 122 -5.01 -30.61 23.38
CA GLU A 122 -3.80 -29.94 23.81
C GLU A 122 -3.81 -29.62 25.32
N ASP A 123 -4.95 -29.21 25.86
CA ASP A 123 -5.02 -28.63 27.21
C ASP A 123 -5.82 -29.48 28.21
N ILE A 124 -6.88 -30.16 27.77
CA ILE A 124 -7.81 -30.85 28.68
C ILE A 124 -7.50 -32.34 28.77
N GLN A 125 -7.19 -32.98 27.66
CA GLN A 125 -6.88 -34.40 27.58
C GLN A 125 -5.69 -34.76 28.49
N PRO A 126 -4.59 -33.98 28.60
CA PRO A 126 -3.52 -34.28 29.54
C PRO A 126 -3.99 -34.26 31.01
N ILE A 127 -4.86 -33.32 31.39
CA ILE A 127 -5.43 -33.23 32.75
C ILE A 127 -6.27 -34.49 33.03
N PHE A 128 -7.10 -34.90 32.08
CA PHE A 128 -7.97 -36.07 32.21
C PHE A 128 -7.21 -37.38 32.16
N ALA A 129 -6.19 -37.51 31.32
CA ALA A 129 -5.31 -38.67 31.26
C ALA A 129 -4.59 -38.89 32.59
N ASN A 130 -4.08 -37.82 33.20
CA ASN A 130 -3.33 -37.91 34.46
C ASN A 130 -4.22 -38.12 35.69
N THR A 131 -5.43 -37.55 35.68
CA THR A 131 -6.25 -37.43 36.91
C THR A 131 -7.52 -38.26 36.89
N CYS A 132 -8.12 -38.48 35.72
CA CYS A 132 -9.48 -39.02 35.60
C CYS A 132 -9.52 -40.40 34.91
N ALA A 133 -8.57 -40.70 34.02
CA ALA A 133 -8.57 -41.87 33.16
C ALA A 133 -8.48 -43.21 33.91
N ILE A 134 -7.98 -43.23 35.14
CA ILE A 134 -7.95 -44.44 35.98
C ILE A 134 -9.38 -44.96 36.23
N CYS A 135 -10.36 -44.07 36.40
CA CYS A 135 -11.75 -44.43 36.69
C CYS A 135 -12.72 -44.15 35.54
N HIS A 136 -12.32 -43.31 34.58
CA HIS A 136 -13.12 -42.87 33.44
C HIS A 136 -12.33 -43.01 32.12
N GLY A 137 -11.65 -44.14 31.94
CA GLY A 137 -10.83 -44.45 30.75
C GLY A 137 -11.17 -45.81 30.16
N ASP A 138 -10.30 -46.37 29.32
CA ASP A 138 -10.59 -47.64 28.63
C ASP A 138 -10.72 -48.86 29.55
N LEU A 139 -10.01 -48.86 30.68
CA LEU A 139 -9.99 -49.98 31.62
C LEU A 139 -11.18 -49.97 32.59
N LEU A 140 -11.60 -48.77 33.03
CA LEU A 140 -12.67 -48.55 33.99
C LEU A 140 -13.48 -47.34 33.52
N GLN A 141 -14.78 -47.53 33.35
CA GLN A 141 -15.72 -46.51 32.88
C GLN A 141 -16.82 -46.32 33.92
N ASN A 142 -16.47 -45.77 35.08
CA ASN A 142 -17.45 -45.50 36.12
C ASN A 142 -18.54 -44.57 35.56
N ALA A 143 -19.80 -44.96 35.78
CA ALA A 143 -20.98 -44.32 35.20
C ALA A 143 -21.02 -44.34 33.66
N GLU A 144 -20.33 -45.29 33.00
CA GLU A 144 -20.20 -45.39 31.54
C GLU A 144 -19.60 -44.12 30.91
N LEU A 145 -18.82 -43.36 31.69
CA LEU A 145 -18.15 -42.17 31.22
C LEU A 145 -16.70 -42.50 30.83
N LYS A 146 -16.31 -42.07 29.63
CA LYS A 146 -14.93 -42.11 29.15
C LYS A 146 -14.46 -40.70 28.80
N VAL A 147 -13.36 -40.27 29.40
CA VAL A 147 -12.79 -38.92 29.25
C VAL A 147 -11.43 -38.91 28.55
N THR A 148 -11.01 -40.04 27.97
CA THR A 148 -9.69 -40.19 27.32
C THR A 148 -9.70 -39.82 25.84
N ASP A 149 -10.87 -39.72 25.21
CA ASP A 149 -11.06 -39.20 23.85
C ASP A 149 -12.26 -38.25 23.78
N TYR A 150 -12.20 -37.32 22.81
CA TYR A 150 -13.14 -36.22 22.71
C TYR A 150 -14.57 -36.69 22.45
N ASP A 151 -14.73 -37.58 21.47
CA ASP A 151 -16.06 -38.04 21.04
C ASP A 151 -16.78 -38.76 22.17
N SER A 152 -16.07 -39.59 22.95
CA SER A 152 -16.66 -40.28 24.10
C SER A 152 -17.00 -39.33 25.26
N LEU A 153 -16.17 -38.33 25.52
CA LEU A 153 -16.47 -37.30 26.53
C LEU A 153 -17.72 -36.52 26.16
N MET A 154 -17.84 -36.15 24.88
CA MET A 154 -18.99 -35.39 24.37
C MET A 154 -20.26 -36.24 24.28
N ALA A 155 -20.14 -37.55 24.05
CA ALA A 155 -21.26 -38.50 24.11
C ALA A 155 -21.89 -38.58 25.51
N GLY A 156 -21.09 -38.31 26.57
CA GLY A 156 -21.58 -38.19 27.93
C GLY A 156 -21.43 -39.47 28.76
N SER A 157 -22.29 -39.62 29.75
CA SER A 157 -22.32 -40.76 30.67
C SER A 157 -23.67 -41.48 30.59
N ILE A 158 -23.86 -42.54 31.36
CA ILE A 158 -25.17 -43.21 31.53
C ILE A 158 -26.27 -42.24 32.01
N ARG A 159 -25.90 -41.08 32.59
CA ARG A 159 -26.82 -40.03 33.06
C ARG A 159 -27.04 -38.90 32.05
N GLY A 160 -26.54 -39.05 30.83
CA GLY A 160 -26.63 -38.05 29.77
C GLY A 160 -25.36 -37.18 29.63
N PRO A 161 -25.47 -36.04 28.92
CA PRO A 161 -24.32 -35.18 28.59
C PRO A 161 -23.60 -34.67 29.85
N VAL A 162 -22.28 -34.84 29.88
CA VAL A 162 -21.46 -34.28 30.97
C VAL A 162 -20.88 -32.90 30.62
N VAL A 163 -20.76 -32.59 29.33
CA VAL A 163 -20.34 -31.29 28.80
C VAL A 163 -21.48 -30.69 27.99
N VAL A 164 -21.83 -29.43 28.28
CA VAL A 164 -22.74 -28.62 27.48
C VAL A 164 -21.93 -27.47 26.88
N PRO A 165 -21.56 -27.54 25.58
CA PRO A 165 -20.75 -26.52 24.92
C PRO A 165 -21.26 -25.10 25.12
N GLY A 166 -20.37 -24.20 25.52
CA GLY A 166 -20.68 -22.79 25.78
C GLY A 166 -21.37 -22.52 27.12
N LYS A 167 -21.72 -23.56 27.88
CA LYS A 167 -22.53 -23.43 29.10
C LYS A 167 -21.92 -24.16 30.30
N PRO A 168 -20.87 -23.60 30.93
CA PRO A 168 -20.25 -24.20 32.11
C PRO A 168 -21.23 -24.46 33.26
N ALA A 169 -22.20 -23.56 33.48
CA ALA A 169 -23.17 -23.70 34.56
C ALA A 169 -24.17 -24.86 34.35
N GLU A 170 -24.42 -25.25 33.10
CA GLU A 170 -25.28 -26.40 32.75
C GLU A 170 -24.47 -27.70 32.57
N SER A 171 -23.13 -27.63 32.64
CA SER A 171 -22.23 -28.77 32.41
C SER A 171 -21.96 -29.53 33.70
N PHE A 172 -22.41 -30.79 33.76
CA PHE A 172 -22.22 -31.65 34.93
C PHE A 172 -20.74 -31.86 35.28
N LEU A 173 -19.87 -31.96 34.28
CA LEU A 173 -18.42 -32.03 34.44
C LEU A 173 -17.90 -30.85 35.28
N TRP A 174 -18.29 -29.62 34.93
CA TRP A 174 -17.86 -28.42 35.65
C TRP A 174 -18.37 -28.41 37.09
N HIS A 175 -19.63 -28.81 37.31
CA HIS A 175 -20.20 -28.90 38.64
C HIS A 175 -19.37 -29.82 39.55
N GLN A 176 -19.00 -31.01 39.05
CA GLN A 176 -18.23 -31.99 39.83
C GLN A 176 -16.82 -31.52 40.18
N VAL A 177 -16.11 -30.89 39.24
CA VAL A 177 -14.72 -30.44 39.47
C VAL A 177 -14.65 -29.13 40.26
N SER A 178 -15.59 -28.21 40.07
CA SER A 178 -15.63 -26.94 40.79
C SER A 178 -15.98 -27.12 42.27
N THR A 179 -16.84 -28.09 42.58
CA THR A 179 -17.23 -28.44 43.96
C THR A 179 -16.27 -29.40 44.65
N GLY A 180 -15.24 -29.91 43.94
CA GLY A 180 -14.25 -30.83 44.49
C GLY A 180 -14.77 -32.25 44.72
N VAL A 181 -15.94 -32.61 44.15
CA VAL A 181 -16.47 -33.99 44.19
C VAL A 181 -15.64 -34.92 43.31
N MET A 182 -15.07 -34.38 42.24
CA MET A 182 -14.11 -35.08 41.37
C MET A 182 -12.80 -34.27 41.25
N PRO A 183 -11.63 -34.93 41.20
CA PRO A 183 -11.44 -36.39 41.32
C PRO A 183 -11.72 -36.93 42.74
N LEU A 184 -12.02 -38.22 42.87
CA LEU A 184 -12.28 -38.86 44.18
C LEU A 184 -11.05 -38.86 45.10
N VAL A 185 -9.85 -38.72 44.54
CA VAL A 185 -8.58 -38.67 45.26
C VAL A 185 -7.84 -37.41 44.84
N GLY A 186 -7.55 -36.55 45.82
CA GLY A 186 -6.94 -35.24 45.58
C GLY A 186 -7.92 -34.19 45.08
N GLU A 187 -7.39 -33.02 44.68
CA GLU A 187 -8.18 -31.93 44.09
C GLU A 187 -7.41 -31.36 42.90
N LEU A 188 -8.12 -30.96 41.85
CA LEU A 188 -7.50 -30.24 40.74
C LEU A 188 -6.96 -28.90 41.19
N SER A 189 -5.81 -28.51 40.63
CA SER A 189 -5.24 -27.19 40.84
C SER A 189 -6.21 -26.10 40.36
N SER A 190 -6.11 -24.90 40.93
CA SER A 190 -6.93 -23.76 40.47
C SER A 190 -6.70 -23.43 38.99
N SER A 191 -5.49 -23.68 38.46
CA SER A 191 -5.16 -23.56 37.04
C SER A 191 -5.90 -24.58 36.18
N ASP A 192 -5.94 -25.85 36.58
CA ASP A 192 -6.61 -26.91 35.81
C ASP A 192 -8.13 -26.72 35.79
N LYS A 193 -8.70 -26.34 36.95
CA LYS A 193 -10.12 -25.96 37.02
C LYS A 193 -10.43 -24.81 36.08
N ARG A 194 -9.57 -23.78 36.02
CA ARG A 194 -9.74 -22.66 35.11
C ARG A 194 -9.69 -23.11 33.64
N LEU A 195 -8.76 -23.99 33.25
CA LEU A 195 -8.70 -24.52 31.88
C LEU A 195 -9.98 -25.26 31.49
N ILE A 196 -10.49 -26.14 32.36
CA ILE A 196 -11.75 -26.86 32.11
C ILE A 196 -12.93 -25.89 31.96
N TYR A 197 -13.01 -24.88 32.82
CA TYR A 197 -14.07 -23.86 32.73
C TYR A 197 -14.01 -23.08 31.41
N GLU A 198 -12.83 -22.60 31.03
CA GLU A 198 -12.61 -21.81 29.83
C GLU A 198 -12.85 -22.64 28.56
N TRP A 199 -12.43 -23.91 28.54
CA TRP A 199 -12.71 -24.83 27.44
C TRP A 199 -14.22 -25.02 27.24
N ILE A 200 -14.98 -25.31 28.30
CA ILE A 200 -16.43 -25.46 28.19
C ILE A 200 -17.07 -24.13 27.74
N ARG A 201 -16.63 -22.99 28.31
CA ARG A 201 -17.13 -21.66 27.93
C ARG A 201 -16.86 -21.35 26.46
N GLY A 202 -15.71 -21.75 25.95
CA GLY A 202 -15.27 -21.59 24.56
C GLY A 202 -15.95 -22.53 23.55
N GLY A 203 -16.99 -23.27 23.96
CA GLY A 203 -17.68 -24.19 23.06
C GLY A 203 -17.10 -25.61 23.03
N ALA A 204 -16.22 -25.93 23.98
CA ALA A 204 -15.60 -27.24 24.14
C ALA A 204 -14.99 -27.78 22.84
N PRO A 205 -14.09 -27.05 22.14
CA PRO A 205 -13.56 -27.49 20.86
C PRO A 205 -12.62 -28.69 21.02
N ALA A 206 -12.60 -29.59 20.03
CA ALA A 206 -11.77 -30.80 20.03
C ALA A 206 -10.26 -30.49 19.98
N VAL A 207 -9.91 -29.44 19.24
CA VAL A 207 -8.56 -28.89 19.11
C VAL A 207 -8.62 -27.38 19.31
N ARG A 208 -7.49 -26.73 19.59
CA ARG A 208 -7.48 -25.27 19.63
C ARG A 208 -7.91 -24.71 18.27
N PRO A 209 -8.87 -23.77 18.20
CA PRO A 209 -9.18 -23.10 16.95
C PRO A 209 -7.96 -22.33 16.44
N GLU A 210 -7.67 -22.52 15.16
CA GLU A 210 -6.54 -21.87 14.50
C GLU A 210 -6.80 -20.35 14.42
N MET A 211 -5.79 -19.56 14.76
CA MET A 211 -5.88 -18.11 14.61
C MET A 211 -5.99 -17.75 13.13
N PRO A 212 -6.74 -16.69 12.76
CA PRO A 212 -6.64 -16.12 11.43
C PRO A 212 -5.18 -15.77 11.12
N ALA A 213 -4.77 -15.99 9.87
CA ALA A 213 -3.45 -15.57 9.40
C ALA A 213 -3.22 -14.08 9.70
N ALA A 214 -2.02 -13.71 10.16
CA ALA A 214 -1.73 -12.35 10.66
C ALA A 214 -2.06 -11.25 9.64
N GLU A 215 -1.92 -11.53 8.35
CA GLU A 215 -2.29 -10.64 7.23
C GLU A 215 -3.77 -10.21 7.24
N ASN A 216 -4.65 -11.03 7.81
CA ASN A 216 -6.08 -10.78 7.93
C ASN A 216 -6.48 -10.27 9.33
N VAL A 217 -5.52 -10.01 10.21
CA VAL A 217 -5.77 -9.51 11.57
C VAL A 217 -5.52 -8.02 11.65
N TRP A 218 -6.52 -7.30 12.16
CA TRP A 218 -6.49 -5.88 12.44
C TRP A 218 -6.46 -5.63 13.94
N LEU A 219 -5.68 -4.62 14.33
CA LEU A 219 -5.49 -4.22 15.71
C LEU A 219 -6.27 -2.94 15.96
N ARG A 220 -7.17 -2.95 16.95
CA ARG A 220 -7.72 -1.73 17.53
C ARG A 220 -6.64 -1.09 18.38
N ILE A 221 -6.26 0.14 18.07
CA ILE A 221 -5.27 0.92 18.81
C ILE A 221 -5.91 2.02 19.63
N GLY A 222 -5.19 2.54 20.62
CA GLY A 222 -5.60 3.70 21.40
C GLY A 222 -5.81 4.93 20.52
N SER A 223 -6.84 5.72 20.83
CA SER A 223 -7.22 6.90 20.05
C SER A 223 -6.18 8.03 20.05
N ALA A 224 -5.17 7.95 20.91
CA ALA A 224 -4.07 8.91 21.01
C ALA A 224 -2.80 8.46 20.26
N ASP A 225 -2.77 7.24 19.71
CA ASP A 225 -1.56 6.60 19.20
C ASP A 225 -1.36 6.86 17.68
N TYR A 226 -1.91 7.95 17.17
CA TYR A 226 -1.82 8.32 15.75
C TYR A 226 -2.01 9.82 15.50
N ASN A 227 -1.54 10.27 14.33
CA ASN A 227 -1.73 11.63 13.85
C ASN A 227 -3.02 11.74 13.01
N PRO A 228 -3.97 12.62 13.35
CA PRO A 228 -5.17 12.85 12.55
C PRO A 228 -4.83 13.29 11.11
N ALA A 229 -5.62 12.83 10.14
CA ALA A 229 -5.46 13.23 8.74
C ALA A 229 -6.25 14.51 8.46
N ALA A 230 -5.63 15.52 7.84
CA ALA A 230 -6.31 16.75 7.40
C ALA A 230 -7.43 16.52 6.37
N ASN A 231 -7.43 15.35 5.71
CA ASN A 231 -8.40 14.93 4.69
C ASN A 231 -9.14 13.65 5.12
N GLY A 232 -9.38 13.46 6.43
CA GLY A 232 -10.18 12.32 6.91
C GLY A 232 -11.62 12.39 6.39
N CYS A 233 -12.30 11.25 6.26
CA CYS A 233 -13.70 11.27 5.83
C CYS A 233 -14.56 11.98 6.88
N ASN A 234 -15.60 12.69 6.43
CA ASN A 234 -16.57 13.38 7.28
C ASN A 234 -17.57 12.37 7.87
N GLU A 235 -17.11 11.47 8.74
CA GLU A 235 -18.02 10.60 9.50
C GLU A 235 -18.46 11.30 10.80
N PRO A 236 -19.75 11.25 11.18
CA PRO A 236 -20.22 11.81 12.44
C PRO A 236 -19.55 11.10 13.63
N ASP A 237 -19.20 11.91 14.63
CA ASP A 237 -18.35 11.63 15.78
C ASP A 237 -18.99 10.68 16.81
N ASP A 238 -19.29 9.45 16.42
CA ASP A 238 -19.52 8.34 17.35
C ASP A 238 -18.18 7.58 17.53
N SER A 239 -17.20 8.23 18.18
CA SER A 239 -15.90 7.65 18.59
C SER A 239 -15.30 6.65 17.58
N PRO A 240 -14.65 7.10 16.49
CA PRO A 240 -14.16 6.20 15.45
C PRO A 240 -13.21 5.17 16.07
N HIS A 241 -13.60 3.90 16.02
CA HIS A 241 -12.69 2.81 16.35
C HIS A 241 -11.48 2.90 15.41
N THR A 242 -10.28 2.90 15.99
CA THR A 242 -9.04 3.15 15.23
C THR A 242 -8.29 1.87 14.99
N PHE A 243 -8.17 1.47 13.73
CA PHE A 243 -7.60 0.20 13.32
C PHE A 243 -6.34 0.37 12.47
N ILE A 244 -5.40 -0.56 12.67
CA ILE A 244 -4.20 -0.76 11.84
C ILE A 244 -4.01 -2.25 11.55
N ASN A 245 -3.32 -2.60 10.46
CA ASN A 245 -3.02 -4.00 10.16
C ASN A 245 -1.91 -4.54 11.08
N SER A 246 -2.09 -5.75 11.61
CA SER A 246 -1.14 -6.37 12.55
C SER A 246 0.23 -6.64 11.95
N THR A 247 0.35 -6.84 10.62
CA THR A 247 1.64 -7.08 9.95
C THR A 247 2.57 -5.89 9.98
N LEU A 248 2.06 -4.70 10.33
CA LEU A 248 2.83 -3.46 10.39
C LEU A 248 3.40 -3.19 11.80
N VAL A 249 3.14 -4.08 12.76
CA VAL A 249 3.49 -3.89 14.16
C VAL A 249 4.44 -4.97 14.62
N ARG A 250 5.55 -4.58 15.24
CA ARG A 250 6.37 -5.48 16.06
C ARG A 250 5.87 -5.41 17.49
N PHE A 251 5.34 -6.51 18.00
CA PHE A 251 4.87 -6.58 19.38
C PHE A 251 6.04 -6.40 20.35
N ALA A 252 5.77 -5.69 21.44
CA ALA A 252 6.81 -5.29 22.38
C ALA A 252 6.52 -5.82 23.79
N SER A 253 5.34 -5.53 24.35
CA SER A 253 5.07 -5.88 25.75
C SER A 253 3.61 -6.01 26.16
N CYS A 254 3.39 -6.78 27.22
CA CYS A 254 2.10 -6.92 27.89
C CYS A 254 1.95 -5.94 29.05
N ALA A 255 0.72 -5.48 29.29
CA ALA A 255 0.26 -4.70 30.46
C ALA A 255 0.86 -3.29 30.63
N ALA A 256 2.15 -3.10 30.35
CA ALA A 256 2.85 -1.82 30.44
C ALA A 256 3.65 -1.54 29.16
N ALA A 257 3.75 -0.27 28.77
CA ALA A 257 4.57 0.17 27.66
C ALA A 257 6.07 -0.09 27.94
N PRO A 258 6.90 -0.37 26.91
CA PRO A 258 8.34 -0.45 27.07
C PRO A 258 8.91 0.87 27.57
N VAL A 259 9.88 0.82 28.49
CA VAL A 259 10.65 2.02 28.83
C VAL A 259 11.55 2.41 27.65
N ALA A 260 11.96 3.67 27.58
CA ALA A 260 12.66 4.21 26.41
C ALA A 260 13.96 3.45 26.05
N GLU A 261 14.70 2.96 27.05
CA GLU A 261 15.89 2.10 26.82
C GLU A 261 15.54 0.78 26.12
N GLN A 262 14.39 0.19 26.42
CA GLN A 262 13.92 -1.03 25.78
C GLN A 262 13.36 -0.76 24.38
N LEU A 263 12.73 0.40 24.18
CA LEU A 263 12.06 0.77 22.93
C LEU A 263 13.03 0.77 21.73
N ALA A 264 14.30 1.15 21.95
CA ALA A 264 15.34 1.15 20.93
C ALA A 264 15.48 -0.21 20.21
N ASN A 265 15.27 -1.33 20.93
CA ASN A 265 15.38 -2.67 20.37
C ASN A 265 14.23 -3.03 19.41
N TYR A 266 13.14 -2.26 19.42
CA TYR A 266 11.91 -2.50 18.65
C TYR A 266 11.73 -1.52 17.49
N LEU A 267 12.56 -0.46 17.41
CA LEU A 267 12.52 0.50 16.31
C LEU A 267 12.88 -0.17 14.97
N PRO A 268 12.39 0.33 13.83
CA PRO A 268 12.80 -0.12 12.50
C PRO A 268 14.33 0.05 12.31
N ARG A 269 14.96 -0.80 11.48
CA ARG A 269 16.43 -0.74 11.22
C ARG A 269 16.91 0.64 10.78
N SER A 270 16.14 1.33 9.93
CA SER A 270 16.45 2.69 9.48
C SER A 270 16.53 3.73 10.61
N GLN A 271 15.99 3.41 11.80
CA GLN A 271 16.06 4.24 13.00
C GLN A 271 17.00 3.67 14.08
N GLN A 272 17.60 2.49 13.86
CA GLN A 272 18.57 1.87 14.75
C GLN A 272 20.02 2.29 14.44
N ASP A 273 20.30 2.60 13.17
CA ASP A 273 21.67 2.85 12.69
C ASP A 273 22.18 4.26 13.07
N ASP A 274 21.27 5.21 13.31
CA ASP A 274 21.57 6.53 13.87
C ASP A 274 21.61 6.47 15.40
N ARG A 275 22.71 5.97 15.98
CA ARG A 275 22.95 5.91 17.45
C ARG A 275 22.95 7.28 18.18
N GLY A 276 22.47 8.35 17.54
CA GLY A 276 22.19 9.66 18.12
C GLY A 276 20.70 9.98 18.31
N ASP A 277 19.77 9.15 17.80
CA ASP A 277 18.33 9.39 17.92
C ASP A 277 17.69 8.75 19.16
N VAL A 278 18.32 7.73 19.77
CA VAL A 278 17.88 7.18 21.06
C VAL A 278 17.90 8.28 22.14
N ASP A 279 18.93 9.14 22.15
CA ASP A 279 19.01 10.30 23.04
C ASP A 279 18.00 11.41 22.71
N LYS A 280 17.58 11.56 21.44
CA LYS A 280 16.55 12.54 21.06
C LYS A 280 15.12 12.05 21.33
N VAL A 281 14.90 10.73 21.29
CA VAL A 281 13.69 10.05 21.76
C VAL A 281 13.60 10.16 23.30
N LEU A 282 14.73 9.98 24.01
CA LEU A 282 14.84 10.15 25.47
C LEU A 282 14.71 11.61 25.92
N ALA A 283 15.21 12.59 25.15
CA ALA A 283 15.20 14.01 25.48
C ALA A 283 14.00 14.81 24.94
N GLY A 284 13.07 14.16 24.22
CA GLY A 284 11.89 14.81 23.62
C GLY A 284 12.22 15.86 22.55
N ARG A 285 13.34 15.70 21.82
CA ARG A 285 13.86 16.66 20.83
C ARG A 285 13.84 16.18 19.38
N VAL A 286 13.39 14.96 19.09
CA VAL A 286 12.70 14.70 17.82
C VAL A 286 11.36 15.41 17.93
N SER A 287 10.92 16.13 16.89
CA SER A 287 9.56 16.68 16.81
C SER A 287 8.58 15.60 17.27
N ARG A 288 8.00 15.82 18.46
CA ARG A 288 7.30 14.84 19.31
C ARG A 288 6.53 13.78 18.50
N PRO A 289 6.62 12.47 18.84
CA PRO A 289 5.53 11.56 18.50
C PRO A 289 4.31 12.05 19.29
N PHE A 290 3.33 12.62 18.60
CA PHE A 290 2.15 13.22 19.20
C PHE A 290 1.30 12.12 19.87
N GLY A 291 1.01 12.32 21.16
CA GLY A 291 0.18 11.42 21.97
C GLY A 291 0.18 11.75 23.47
N LEU A 292 0.39 13.02 23.86
CA LEU A 292 0.21 13.50 25.25
C LEU A 292 -0.18 14.99 25.19
N SER A 293 -1.45 15.27 24.91
CA SER A 293 -2.06 16.59 25.09
C SER A 293 -3.30 16.48 25.97
N ALA A 294 -3.07 16.28 27.27
CA ALA A 294 -4.02 16.57 28.32
C ALA A 294 -3.22 17.15 29.49
N LEU A 295 -2.80 18.41 29.35
CA LEU A 295 -2.49 19.38 30.41
C LEU A 295 -2.01 20.66 29.70
N GLN A 296 -2.63 21.80 30.03
CA GLN A 296 -2.40 23.16 29.51
C GLN A 296 -3.27 23.59 28.31
N ALA A 297 -4.56 23.82 28.60
CA ALA A 297 -5.23 25.00 28.07
C ALA A 297 -4.71 26.23 28.84
N VAL A 298 -4.45 27.33 28.12
CA VAL A 298 -4.61 28.76 28.45
C VAL A 298 -3.63 29.58 27.59
N GLU A 299 -4.16 30.67 27.01
CA GLU A 299 -3.51 31.80 26.30
C GLU A 299 -3.43 31.80 24.75
N SER A 300 -4.44 32.47 24.18
CA SER A 300 -4.34 33.56 23.18
C SER A 300 -3.93 33.16 21.75
N ALA A 301 -4.86 32.88 20.82
CA ALA A 301 -5.63 33.85 20.02
C ALA A 301 -4.85 35.08 19.54
N VAL A 302 -4.52 35.14 18.24
CA VAL A 302 -4.78 36.27 17.30
C VAL A 302 -4.26 35.91 15.90
N ALA A 303 -5.13 36.09 14.89
CA ALA A 303 -4.80 36.04 13.46
C ALA A 303 -4.67 37.45 12.87
N PRO A 304 -3.96 37.64 11.74
CA PRO A 304 -4.27 38.74 10.84
C PRO A 304 -4.57 38.29 9.39
N LYS A 305 -5.44 39.09 8.78
CA LYS A 305 -6.16 38.98 7.51
C LYS A 305 -5.33 39.54 6.32
N PRO A 306 -5.58 39.14 5.05
CA PRO A 306 -4.81 39.60 3.88
C PRO A 306 -5.39 40.88 3.25
N ALA A 307 -4.55 41.59 2.48
CA ALA A 307 -4.91 42.81 1.73
C ALA A 307 -4.25 42.81 0.32
N PRO A 308 -4.77 43.59 -0.65
CA PRO A 308 -5.02 43.15 -2.04
C PRO A 308 -4.02 43.66 -3.10
N ALA A 309 -4.15 43.09 -4.31
CA ALA A 309 -3.43 43.44 -5.53
C ALA A 309 -3.93 44.74 -6.21
N PRO A 310 -3.11 45.39 -7.06
CA PRO A 310 -3.58 46.35 -8.06
C PRO A 310 -3.35 45.89 -9.52
N VAL A 311 -4.03 46.61 -10.41
CA VAL A 311 -4.46 46.25 -11.78
C VAL A 311 -3.76 47.13 -12.85
N ALA A 312 -3.44 46.50 -13.99
CA ALA A 312 -3.34 46.95 -15.40
C ALA A 312 -2.47 48.16 -15.86
N ASN A 313 -1.76 48.02 -17.00
CA ASN A 313 -2.22 48.50 -18.32
C ASN A 313 -1.24 48.27 -19.50
N ASN A 314 -1.84 48.24 -20.70
CA ASN A 314 -1.35 47.88 -22.04
C ASN A 314 -0.32 48.82 -22.71
N ALA A 315 0.45 48.29 -23.66
CA ALA A 315 0.75 48.97 -24.94
C ALA A 315 1.23 47.96 -26.02
N SER A 316 0.76 48.15 -27.25
CA SER A 316 0.94 47.30 -28.45
C SER A 316 1.96 47.90 -29.43
N ALA A 317 2.67 47.08 -30.23
CA ALA A 317 3.08 47.44 -31.61
C ALA A 317 3.58 46.24 -32.46
N ASN A 318 2.83 45.94 -33.53
CA ASN A 318 3.13 45.52 -34.92
C ASN A 318 4.18 44.44 -35.32
N GLN A 319 3.67 43.48 -36.13
CA GLN A 319 4.34 42.40 -36.92
C GLN A 319 5.04 42.91 -38.21
N PRO A 320 5.75 42.08 -39.02
CA PRO A 320 5.21 41.01 -39.95
C PRO A 320 6.09 39.72 -39.98
N GLY A 321 5.74 38.53 -40.52
CA GLY A 321 4.81 38.08 -41.56
C GLY A 321 4.70 36.53 -41.61
N GLN A 322 3.57 36.02 -42.14
CA GLN A 322 3.10 34.63 -42.13
C GLN A 322 3.60 33.73 -43.29
N PRO A 323 3.37 32.40 -43.19
CA PRO A 323 2.50 31.72 -44.17
C PRO A 323 1.23 31.10 -43.53
N ALA A 324 0.16 31.00 -44.34
CA ALA A 324 -1.24 30.69 -43.98
C ALA A 324 -1.60 29.17 -44.03
N PRO A 325 -2.87 28.76 -43.79
CA PRO A 325 -3.61 28.80 -42.53
C PRO A 325 -3.94 27.37 -42.04
N ALA A 326 -3.89 27.15 -40.73
CA ALA A 326 -4.45 25.96 -40.09
C ALA A 326 -5.95 26.15 -39.84
N PRO A 327 -6.85 25.20 -40.18
CA PRO A 327 -8.19 25.18 -39.63
C PRO A 327 -8.31 24.19 -38.46
N ALA A 328 -9.34 24.44 -37.65
CA ALA A 328 -9.77 23.79 -36.41
C ALA A 328 -9.00 24.17 -35.13
N THR A 329 -9.74 24.85 -34.25
CA THR A 329 -9.33 25.44 -32.97
C THR A 329 -8.50 24.49 -32.13
N THR A 330 -7.22 24.83 -31.93
CA THR A 330 -6.38 24.24 -30.90
C THR A 330 -7.12 24.40 -29.57
N PRO A 331 -7.39 23.32 -28.81
CA PRO A 331 -7.99 23.46 -27.49
C PRO A 331 -7.15 24.45 -26.69
N ARG A 332 -7.78 25.42 -26.02
CA ARG A 332 -7.09 26.28 -25.04
C ARG A 332 -6.73 25.44 -23.83
N VAL A 333 -5.77 24.55 -23.99
CA VAL A 333 -5.20 23.79 -22.90
C VAL A 333 -4.42 24.81 -22.08
N GLY A 334 -4.81 25.02 -20.83
CA GLY A 334 -4.37 26.13 -19.98
C GLY A 334 -2.88 26.12 -19.58
N LEU A 335 -1.98 25.75 -20.49
CA LEU A 335 -0.54 25.86 -20.36
C LEU A 335 -0.14 27.32 -20.54
N SER A 336 0.43 27.92 -19.50
CA SER A 336 0.91 29.31 -19.48
C SER A 336 2.44 29.41 -19.50
N ALA A 337 3.13 28.29 -19.68
CA ALA A 337 4.58 28.21 -19.72
C ALA A 337 5.15 29.02 -20.89
N ALA A 338 5.90 30.08 -20.57
CA ALA A 338 6.68 30.81 -21.56
C ALA A 338 7.82 29.92 -22.12
N PRO A 339 8.23 30.13 -23.39
CA PRO A 339 9.38 29.45 -23.95
C PRO A 339 10.66 29.84 -23.21
N LEU A 340 11.56 28.88 -23.07
CA LEU A 340 12.93 29.10 -22.58
C LEU A 340 13.84 29.62 -23.69
N GLY A 341 13.44 29.47 -24.96
CA GLY A 341 14.22 29.91 -26.12
C GLY A 341 15.38 28.96 -26.42
N LEU A 342 15.23 27.68 -26.09
CA LEU A 342 16.26 26.67 -26.33
C LEU A 342 16.39 26.38 -27.84
N PRO A 343 17.60 26.07 -28.33
CA PRO A 343 17.79 25.68 -29.72
C PRO A 343 17.07 24.37 -30.04
N ALA A 344 16.93 24.07 -31.33
CA ALA A 344 16.46 22.76 -31.76
C ALA A 344 17.42 21.67 -31.26
N PRO A 345 16.90 20.47 -30.90
CA PRO A 345 17.72 19.32 -30.56
C PRO A 345 18.85 19.08 -31.56
N SER A 346 20.08 18.91 -31.06
CA SER A 346 21.28 18.52 -31.81
C SER A 346 22.07 17.43 -31.08
N ASP A 347 22.85 16.64 -31.82
CA ASP A 347 23.81 15.68 -31.22
C ASP A 347 24.93 16.38 -30.43
N ASP A 348 25.11 17.69 -30.64
CA ASP A 348 26.08 18.51 -29.90
C ASP A 348 25.59 18.94 -28.51
N ASP A 349 24.33 18.67 -28.15
CA ASP A 349 23.82 19.01 -26.82
C ASP A 349 24.62 18.26 -25.75
N PRO A 350 24.97 18.91 -24.62
CA PRO A 350 25.78 18.28 -23.61
C PRO A 350 24.99 17.19 -22.86
N TRP A 351 25.55 15.97 -22.86
CA TRP A 351 24.97 14.83 -22.16
C TRP A 351 24.82 15.09 -20.66
N MET A 352 23.62 14.86 -20.13
CA MET A 352 23.29 15.02 -18.71
C MET A 352 23.59 16.42 -18.14
N ILE A 353 23.65 17.46 -18.98
CA ILE A 353 23.72 18.85 -18.53
C ILE A 353 22.40 19.54 -18.90
N PRO A 354 21.53 19.83 -17.92
CA PRO A 354 20.26 20.48 -18.18
C PRO A 354 20.44 21.92 -18.68
N GLN A 355 19.61 22.31 -19.64
CA GLN A 355 19.52 23.68 -20.13
C GLN A 355 18.32 24.41 -19.49
N GLY A 356 18.18 25.72 -19.77
CA GLY A 356 17.01 26.47 -19.33
C GLY A 356 16.94 26.78 -17.84
N GLY A 357 18.09 26.81 -17.16
CA GLY A 357 18.19 27.18 -15.74
C GLY A 357 17.85 26.06 -14.75
N PHE A 358 17.88 24.81 -15.20
CA PHE A 358 17.71 23.64 -14.34
C PHE A 358 19.05 23.11 -13.85
N CYS A 359 19.04 22.54 -12.64
CA CYS A 359 20.15 21.83 -12.00
C CYS A 359 19.86 20.35 -12.10
N VAL A 360 20.92 19.52 -12.11
CA VAL A 360 20.77 18.06 -12.02
C VAL A 360 21.65 17.53 -10.90
N GLU A 361 21.06 16.68 -10.07
CA GLU A 361 21.73 15.94 -9.01
C GLU A 361 21.56 14.45 -9.29
N GLN A 362 22.66 13.70 -9.36
CA GLN A 362 22.59 12.24 -9.41
C GLN A 362 22.37 11.70 -7.98
N ARG A 363 21.29 10.93 -7.79
CA ARG A 363 20.86 10.41 -6.49
C ARG A 363 21.22 8.95 -6.27
N LEU A 364 21.44 8.21 -7.35
CA LEU A 364 22.01 6.86 -7.33
C LEU A 364 23.28 6.85 -8.19
N GLN A 365 24.45 6.74 -7.56
CA GLN A 365 25.79 6.79 -8.14
C GLN A 365 26.36 5.40 -8.45
N SER A 366 26.00 4.35 -7.68
CA SER A 366 26.47 2.98 -7.93
C SER A 366 25.61 2.19 -8.92
N ARG A 367 26.25 1.24 -9.63
CA ARG A 367 25.57 0.27 -10.49
C ARG A 367 24.73 -0.62 -9.59
N LEU A 368 23.40 -0.47 -9.62
CA LEU A 368 22.35 -1.21 -8.91
C LEU A 368 22.54 -2.73 -8.96
N GLU A 369 23.56 -3.25 -8.30
CA GLU A 369 24.14 -4.60 -8.30
C GLU A 369 24.44 -5.21 -9.69
N GLU A 370 23.66 -4.89 -10.75
CA GLU A 370 23.63 -5.48 -12.09
C GLU A 370 22.99 -4.56 -13.18
N GLN A 371 22.98 -3.21 -13.00
CA GLN A 371 22.43 -2.20 -13.97
C GLN A 371 20.93 -2.33 -14.30
N ARG A 372 20.10 -2.47 -13.27
CA ARG A 372 18.64 -2.59 -13.41
C ARG A 372 18.02 -1.26 -13.84
N GLY A 373 17.28 -1.24 -14.95
CA GLY A 373 16.58 -0.05 -15.43
C GLY A 373 15.44 0.42 -14.51
N ILE A 374 15.18 1.73 -14.47
CA ILE A 374 14.07 2.33 -13.72
C ILE A 374 12.95 2.70 -14.70
N THR A 375 11.82 1.99 -14.65
CA THR A 375 10.73 2.13 -15.64
C THR A 375 9.59 3.02 -15.14
N SER A 376 9.40 3.13 -13.82
CA SER A 376 8.34 3.92 -13.20
C SER A 376 8.80 4.51 -11.87
N LEU A 377 8.28 5.68 -11.53
CA LEU A 377 8.51 6.39 -10.28
C LEU A 377 7.18 6.80 -9.66
N ALA A 378 7.05 6.72 -8.34
CA ALA A 378 5.93 7.30 -7.62
C ALA A 378 6.38 7.85 -6.27
N PHE A 379 5.85 9.00 -5.87
CA PHE A 379 6.10 9.57 -4.55
C PHE A 379 4.89 9.40 -3.64
N ALA A 380 5.13 9.00 -2.40
CA ALA A 380 4.20 9.28 -1.32
C ALA A 380 4.37 10.72 -0.82
N PRO A 381 3.31 11.34 -0.25
CA PRO A 381 3.40 12.69 0.33
C PRO A 381 4.41 12.83 1.47
N ASP A 382 4.85 11.71 2.08
CA ASP A 382 5.88 11.68 3.11
C ASP A 382 7.31 11.68 2.56
N GLY A 383 7.48 11.81 1.23
CA GLY A 383 8.78 11.88 0.57
C GLY A 383 9.37 10.51 0.21
N ARG A 384 8.73 9.40 0.59
CA ARG A 384 9.15 8.07 0.11
C ARG A 384 9.00 7.99 -1.40
N LEU A 385 10.05 7.48 -2.04
CA LEU A 385 10.11 7.28 -3.48
C LEU A 385 10.06 5.78 -3.78
N PHE A 386 9.09 5.37 -4.59
CA PHE A 386 8.95 4.02 -5.11
C PHE A 386 9.54 3.95 -6.51
N LEU A 387 10.37 2.94 -6.74
CA LEU A 387 11.05 2.68 -8.01
C LEU A 387 10.51 1.37 -8.59
N GLY A 388 10.05 1.40 -9.84
CA GLY A 388 9.87 0.18 -10.63
C GLY A 388 11.23 -0.21 -11.19
N LEU A 389 11.75 -1.38 -10.81
CA LEU A 389 13.08 -1.85 -11.19
C LEU A 389 13.01 -3.05 -12.12
N ASP A 390 13.72 -3.00 -13.23
CA ASP A 390 13.85 -4.08 -14.21
C ASP A 390 14.70 -5.26 -13.73
N SER A 391 14.73 -6.38 -14.46
CA SER A 391 15.68 -7.46 -14.20
C SER A 391 17.12 -7.01 -14.44
N PRO A 392 18.08 -7.58 -13.69
CA PRO A 392 19.50 -7.53 -14.00
C PRO A 392 19.83 -7.87 -15.46
N THR A 393 20.70 -7.09 -16.10
CA THR A 393 21.13 -7.35 -17.48
C THR A 393 22.31 -8.32 -17.60
N THR A 394 22.87 -8.77 -16.47
CA THR A 394 24.12 -9.57 -16.36
C THR A 394 23.93 -11.09 -16.44
N GLY A 395 22.69 -11.60 -16.55
CA GLY A 395 22.36 -13.04 -16.59
C GLY A 395 21.99 -13.61 -17.98
N SER A 396 21.58 -14.89 -18.05
CA SER A 396 21.04 -15.47 -19.29
C SER A 396 19.73 -14.78 -19.67
N GLN A 397 19.79 -13.94 -20.70
CA GLN A 397 18.65 -13.17 -21.21
C GLN A 397 17.62 -14.15 -21.82
N ASP A 398 16.35 -14.07 -21.39
CA ASP A 398 15.26 -14.73 -22.12
C ASP A 398 15.23 -14.17 -23.55
N PRO A 399 15.28 -15.00 -24.60
CA PRO A 399 15.30 -14.51 -25.98
C PRO A 399 14.05 -13.70 -26.37
N ASN A 400 12.95 -13.75 -25.61
CA ASN A 400 11.82 -12.83 -25.78
C ASN A 400 12.09 -11.40 -25.21
N ILE A 401 13.15 -11.22 -24.41
CA ILE A 401 13.66 -9.91 -23.94
C ILE A 401 14.35 -9.15 -25.08
N LEU A 402 14.89 -9.86 -26.08
CA LEU A 402 15.66 -9.25 -27.18
C LEU A 402 14.80 -8.61 -28.28
N PHE A 403 13.51 -8.94 -28.36
CA PHE A 403 12.60 -8.41 -29.39
C PHE A 403 11.73 -7.26 -28.90
N ASP A 404 11.75 -7.00 -27.60
CA ASP A 404 11.05 -5.90 -26.95
C ASP A 404 12.13 -4.99 -26.34
N ALA A 405 12.44 -3.89 -27.01
CA ALA A 405 13.38 -2.90 -26.47
C ALA A 405 12.89 -2.28 -25.13
N PHE A 406 11.65 -2.58 -24.72
CA PHE A 406 10.96 -2.03 -23.56
C PHE A 406 10.90 -3.04 -22.42
N HIS A 407 11.99 -3.14 -21.67
CA HIS A 407 12.11 -4.04 -20.54
C HIS A 407 11.19 -3.60 -19.38
N PRO A 408 10.24 -4.42 -18.93
CA PRO A 408 9.27 -4.01 -17.92
C PRO A 408 9.70 -4.46 -16.53
N SER A 409 9.50 -3.58 -15.54
CA SER A 409 10.01 -3.79 -14.19
C SER A 409 9.50 -5.06 -13.52
N ARG A 410 10.39 -5.75 -12.82
CA ARG A 410 10.14 -7.02 -12.15
C ARG A 410 10.10 -6.91 -10.63
N SER A 411 10.46 -5.77 -10.07
CA SER A 411 10.30 -5.50 -8.65
C SER A 411 9.93 -4.04 -8.39
N ILE A 412 9.46 -3.79 -7.16
CA ILE A 412 9.26 -2.45 -6.63
C ILE A 412 10.21 -2.28 -5.46
N GLY A 413 11.04 -1.24 -5.55
CA GLY A 413 11.94 -0.81 -4.51
C GLY A 413 11.51 0.50 -3.85
N VAL A 414 11.85 0.69 -2.59
CA VAL A 414 11.75 1.98 -1.91
C VAL A 414 13.14 2.60 -1.82
N TYR A 415 13.30 3.77 -2.44
CA TYR A 415 14.52 4.56 -2.32
C TYR A 415 14.49 5.33 -1.00
N PRO A 416 15.53 5.20 -0.15
CA PRO A 416 15.52 5.75 1.19
C PRO A 416 15.78 7.26 1.17
N SER A 417 15.05 7.99 2.01
CA SER A 417 15.11 9.46 2.06
C SER A 417 16.41 10.02 2.65
N ASN A 418 17.21 9.18 3.31
CA ASN A 418 18.50 9.54 3.91
C ASN A 418 19.64 9.64 2.87
N GLY A 419 19.37 9.31 1.61
CA GLY A 419 20.38 9.33 0.54
C GLY A 419 21.26 8.08 0.48
N ASP A 420 20.92 7.02 1.22
CA ASP A 420 21.49 5.70 1.02
C ASP A 420 21.13 5.17 -0.37
N GLU A 421 22.03 4.40 -0.97
CA GLU A 421 21.82 3.79 -2.28
C GLU A 421 21.15 2.41 -2.18
N ARG A 422 21.07 1.85 -0.96
CA ARG A 422 20.39 0.58 -0.73
C ARG A 422 18.88 0.75 -0.93
N ILE A 423 18.34 -0.02 -1.86
CA ILE A 423 16.91 -0.07 -2.12
C ILE A 423 16.28 -1.22 -1.35
N ASP A 424 15.20 -0.93 -0.61
CA ASP A 424 14.40 -1.95 0.06
C ASP A 424 13.31 -2.44 -0.89
N GLU A 425 13.41 -3.68 -1.37
CA GLU A 425 12.39 -4.27 -2.24
C GLU A 425 11.15 -4.69 -1.45
N ILE A 426 10.00 -4.16 -1.87
CA ILE A 426 8.70 -4.44 -1.25
C ILE A 426 7.81 -5.35 -2.11
N LEU A 427 8.24 -5.61 -3.35
CA LEU A 427 7.63 -6.57 -4.25
C LEU A 427 8.72 -7.15 -5.15
N VAL A 428 8.93 -8.46 -5.11
CA VAL A 428 9.89 -9.20 -5.93
C VAL A 428 9.11 -10.17 -6.84
N GLU A 429 9.61 -10.48 -8.03
CA GLU A 429 8.99 -11.40 -9.00
C GLU A 429 7.64 -10.94 -9.57
N SER A 430 7.60 -9.69 -10.02
CA SER A 430 6.45 -9.12 -10.69
C SER A 430 6.42 -9.46 -12.19
N GLY A 431 5.27 -9.89 -12.70
CA GLY A 431 4.86 -9.61 -14.08
C GLY A 431 4.89 -8.09 -14.35
N ARG A 432 5.83 -7.67 -15.19
CA ARG A 432 5.89 -6.39 -15.93
C ARG A 432 5.19 -5.19 -15.25
N ILE A 433 5.83 -4.53 -14.28
CA ILE A 433 5.34 -3.26 -13.69
C ILE A 433 5.59 -2.17 -14.70
N THR A 434 4.53 -1.46 -15.03
CA THR A 434 4.57 -0.44 -16.05
C THR A 434 4.24 0.93 -15.45
N GLY A 435 3.21 1.05 -14.62
CA GLY A 435 2.85 2.34 -14.01
C GLY A 435 2.69 2.26 -12.51
N MET A 436 3.02 3.35 -11.81
CA MET A 436 2.73 3.48 -10.38
C MET A 436 2.17 4.86 -10.04
N VAL A 437 1.18 4.90 -9.15
CA VAL A 437 0.68 6.14 -8.56
C VAL A 437 0.34 5.92 -7.10
N TRP A 438 0.71 6.86 -6.24
CA TRP A 438 0.39 6.80 -4.82
C TRP A 438 -0.86 7.60 -4.51
N ARG A 439 -1.77 7.03 -3.72
CA ARG A 439 -2.93 7.72 -3.18
C ARG A 439 -3.29 7.14 -1.82
N ASP A 440 -3.43 8.01 -0.82
CA ASP A 440 -4.01 7.67 0.48
C ASP A 440 -3.44 6.40 1.15
N GLY A 441 -2.11 6.23 1.13
CA GLY A 441 -1.43 5.08 1.74
C GLY A 441 -1.34 3.84 0.84
N VAL A 442 -1.82 3.96 -0.39
CA VAL A 442 -1.90 2.87 -1.34
C VAL A 442 -1.06 3.21 -2.56
N LEU A 443 -0.16 2.29 -2.92
CA LEU A 443 0.55 2.33 -4.19
C LEU A 443 -0.28 1.55 -5.21
N TYR A 444 -0.94 2.23 -6.13
CA TYR A 444 -1.64 1.60 -7.24
C TYR A 444 -0.68 1.34 -8.39
N LEU A 445 -0.88 0.20 -9.05
CA LEU A 445 0.05 -0.36 -10.02
C LEU A 445 -0.69 -0.71 -11.31
N ASN A 446 -0.13 -0.31 -12.44
CA ASN A 446 -0.44 -0.88 -13.74
C ASN A 446 0.68 -1.89 -14.06
N ARG A 447 0.29 -3.14 -14.31
CA ARG A 447 1.20 -4.27 -14.53
C ARG A 447 0.85 -4.98 -15.82
N ALA A 448 1.15 -4.34 -16.96
CA ALA A 448 1.01 -4.85 -18.33
C ALA A 448 -0.07 -5.93 -18.53
N GLY A 449 -1.34 -5.54 -18.42
CA GLY A 449 -2.48 -6.47 -18.55
C GLY A 449 -3.31 -6.64 -17.30
N GLU A 450 -2.82 -6.18 -16.16
CA GLU A 450 -3.56 -6.12 -14.90
C GLU A 450 -3.32 -4.82 -14.13
N VAL A 451 -4.24 -4.51 -13.23
CA VAL A 451 -4.19 -3.38 -12.30
C VAL A 451 -4.28 -3.95 -10.90
N GLY A 452 -3.47 -3.42 -9.99
CA GLY A 452 -3.49 -3.81 -8.59
C GLY A 452 -3.01 -2.72 -7.66
N ARG A 453 -2.76 -3.08 -6.41
CA ARG A 453 -2.30 -2.15 -5.37
C ARG A 453 -1.46 -2.80 -4.29
N ILE A 454 -0.67 -2.00 -3.59
CA ILE A 454 -0.02 -2.33 -2.32
C ILE A 454 -0.53 -1.35 -1.27
N VAL A 455 -1.19 -1.87 -0.24
CA VAL A 455 -1.78 -1.06 0.84
C VAL A 455 -0.80 -0.99 2.00
N ASP A 456 -0.42 0.24 2.40
CA ASP A 456 0.39 0.51 3.58
C ASP A 456 1.73 -0.28 3.60
N GLY A 457 2.30 -0.57 2.43
CA GLY A 457 3.55 -1.35 2.28
C GLY A 457 3.38 -2.86 2.48
N GLY A 458 2.14 -3.37 2.52
CA GLY A 458 1.83 -4.79 2.60
C GLY A 458 1.98 -5.54 1.27
N GLN A 459 1.28 -6.67 1.15
CA GLN A 459 1.35 -7.50 -0.06
C GLN A 459 0.59 -6.90 -1.24
N TYR A 460 1.01 -7.28 -2.45
CA TYR A 460 0.31 -6.92 -3.68
C TYR A 460 -1.09 -7.56 -3.74
N GLN A 461 -2.08 -6.74 -4.10
CA GLN A 461 -3.46 -7.14 -4.33
C GLN A 461 -3.85 -6.83 -5.77
N ARG A 462 -4.18 -7.86 -6.55
CA ARG A 462 -4.75 -7.68 -7.88
C ARG A 462 -6.19 -7.16 -7.78
N LEU A 463 -6.51 -6.11 -8.53
CA LEU A 463 -7.84 -5.51 -8.59
C LEU A 463 -8.58 -5.86 -9.90
N ALA A 464 -7.89 -5.89 -11.04
CA ALA A 464 -8.49 -6.28 -12.31
C ALA A 464 -7.43 -6.82 -13.26
N ALA A 465 -7.80 -7.73 -14.18
CA ALA A 465 -6.93 -8.26 -15.21
C ALA A 465 -7.70 -8.51 -16.51
N GLY A 466 -6.99 -8.62 -17.62
CA GLY A 466 -7.57 -8.84 -18.95
C GLY A 466 -7.38 -7.66 -19.92
N PHE A 467 -6.53 -6.69 -19.57
CA PHE A 467 -6.17 -5.58 -20.48
C PHE A 467 -5.15 -6.00 -21.55
N ALA A 468 -4.48 -7.14 -21.35
CA ALA A 468 -3.48 -7.64 -22.29
C ALA A 468 -4.14 -8.15 -23.58
N VAL A 469 -3.37 -8.09 -24.67
CA VAL A 469 -3.73 -8.71 -25.95
C VAL A 469 -2.74 -9.83 -26.22
N GLU A 470 -3.23 -10.99 -26.67
CA GLU A 470 -2.40 -12.15 -26.95
C GLU A 470 -1.38 -11.83 -28.06
N GLY A 471 -0.08 -11.90 -27.75
CA GLY A 471 0.97 -11.64 -28.73
C GLY A 471 2.37 -11.53 -28.13
N ARG A 472 3.38 -11.93 -28.90
CA ARG A 472 4.82 -11.84 -28.54
C ARG A 472 5.39 -10.41 -28.60
N LEU A 473 4.65 -9.47 -29.19
CA LEU A 473 5.08 -8.10 -29.50
C LEU A 473 4.20 -7.07 -28.77
N PHE A 474 3.96 -7.29 -27.48
CA PHE A 474 3.14 -6.43 -26.64
C PHE A 474 3.97 -5.29 -26.03
N HIS A 475 3.60 -4.05 -26.33
CA HIS A 475 4.27 -2.85 -25.79
C HIS A 475 3.88 -2.56 -24.33
N ALA A 476 4.85 -2.12 -23.53
CA ALA A 476 4.70 -1.86 -22.09
C ALA A 476 3.94 -0.54 -21.81
N ASN A 477 2.78 -0.61 -21.13
CA ASN A 477 1.95 0.59 -20.88
C ASN A 477 2.16 1.19 -19.50
N ASN A 478 2.95 2.25 -19.39
CA ASN A 478 3.32 2.82 -18.09
C ASN A 478 2.27 3.74 -17.44
N GLY A 479 1.18 4.05 -18.14
CA GLY A 479 0.25 5.08 -17.70
C GLY A 479 -0.67 4.60 -16.59
N ILE A 480 -0.63 5.30 -15.47
CA ILE A 480 -1.63 5.22 -14.41
C ILE A 480 -1.77 6.60 -13.76
N ALA A 481 -3.00 7.04 -13.55
CA ALA A 481 -3.28 8.29 -12.86
C ALA A 481 -4.57 8.17 -12.05
N ILE A 482 -4.65 8.90 -10.94
CA ILE A 482 -5.87 9.03 -10.14
C ILE A 482 -6.32 10.48 -10.21
N SER A 483 -7.55 10.70 -10.65
CA SER A 483 -8.16 12.04 -10.72
C SER A 483 -9.66 11.95 -10.46
N GLY A 484 -10.19 12.86 -9.64
CA GLY A 484 -11.63 12.96 -9.38
C GLY A 484 -12.30 11.69 -8.83
N GLY A 485 -11.57 10.84 -8.09
CA GLY A 485 -12.07 9.55 -7.59
C GLY A 485 -12.07 8.41 -8.62
N TRP A 486 -11.49 8.64 -9.80
CA TRP A 486 -11.33 7.63 -10.84
C TRP A 486 -9.87 7.22 -10.97
N LEU A 487 -9.64 5.92 -11.18
CA LEU A 487 -8.38 5.39 -11.67
C LEU A 487 -8.41 5.37 -13.18
N TYR A 488 -7.38 5.91 -13.82
CA TYR A 488 -7.16 5.85 -15.25
C TYR A 488 -5.91 5.03 -15.53
N VAL A 489 -5.97 4.16 -16.54
CA VAL A 489 -4.83 3.35 -16.95
C VAL A 489 -4.69 3.37 -18.46
N SER A 490 -3.44 3.40 -18.89
CA SER A 490 -3.10 3.09 -20.27
C SER A 490 -3.23 1.60 -20.50
N ALA A 491 -4.09 1.24 -21.45
CA ALA A 491 -4.29 -0.13 -21.91
C ALA A 491 -3.92 -0.20 -23.39
N GLY A 492 -2.63 -0.16 -23.69
CA GLY A 492 -2.10 -0.55 -25.00
C GLY A 492 -2.12 -2.06 -25.18
N GLY A 493 -2.10 -2.50 -26.43
CA GLY A 493 -2.32 -3.89 -26.77
C GLY A 493 -2.74 -4.05 -28.21
N VAL A 494 -2.05 -3.36 -29.11
CA VAL A 494 -2.25 -3.59 -30.53
C VAL A 494 -1.42 -4.81 -30.94
N ARG A 495 -1.96 -5.66 -31.80
CA ARG A 495 -1.17 -6.70 -32.48
C ARG A 495 -0.12 -6.00 -33.34
N ASP A 496 1.09 -5.83 -32.82
CA ASP A 496 2.14 -5.11 -33.54
C ASP A 496 2.78 -6.04 -34.56
N GLY A 497 2.29 -5.98 -35.79
CA GLY A 497 2.93 -6.63 -36.92
C GLY A 497 4.13 -5.82 -37.38
N TYR A 498 5.30 -5.99 -36.74
CA TYR A 498 6.58 -5.54 -37.33
C TYR A 498 6.77 -6.11 -38.76
N SER A 499 6.04 -7.18 -39.11
CA SER A 499 6.10 -7.93 -40.37
C SER A 499 4.85 -7.88 -41.25
N ASP A 500 3.69 -7.44 -40.76
CA ASP A 500 2.40 -7.80 -41.40
C ASP A 500 1.84 -6.69 -42.33
N GLY A 501 2.65 -5.68 -42.64
CA GLY A 501 2.29 -4.59 -43.57
C GLY A 501 1.54 -3.42 -42.90
N LEU A 502 1.28 -2.35 -43.66
CA LEU A 502 0.40 -1.27 -43.21
C LEU A 502 -0.93 -1.89 -42.76
N ILE A 503 -1.42 -1.53 -41.57
CA ILE A 503 -2.84 -1.68 -41.24
C ILE A 503 -3.58 -0.66 -42.09
N ALA A 504 -3.69 -0.94 -43.40
CA ALA A 504 -4.51 -0.19 -44.31
C ALA A 504 -5.94 -0.69 -44.14
N PRO A 505 -6.89 0.16 -43.72
CA PRO A 505 -8.30 -0.13 -43.93
C PRO A 505 -8.47 -0.23 -45.45
N GLY A 506 -8.67 -1.43 -45.97
CA GLY A 506 -9.23 -1.58 -47.31
C GLY A 506 -10.56 -0.85 -47.32
N ASP A 507 -10.75 0.04 -48.29
CA ASP A 507 -11.93 0.89 -48.46
C ASP A 507 -13.24 0.14 -48.19
N GLY A 508 -13.94 0.49 -47.11
CA GLY A 508 -15.31 0.03 -46.85
C GLY A 508 -15.74 0.09 -45.39
N ASP A 509 -16.58 1.08 -45.05
CA ASP A 509 -17.64 1.05 -44.03
C ASP A 509 -17.40 0.34 -42.67
N VAL A 510 -16.18 0.31 -42.13
CA VAL A 510 -15.93 -0.12 -40.75
C VAL A 510 -16.04 1.10 -39.84
N PRO A 511 -17.04 1.19 -38.93
CA PRO A 511 -17.13 2.29 -37.98
C PRO A 511 -15.84 2.40 -37.16
N ALA A 512 -15.38 3.63 -36.89
CA ALA A 512 -14.18 3.88 -36.08
C ALA A 512 -14.21 3.14 -34.72
N GLU A 513 -15.41 2.92 -34.18
CA GLU A 513 -15.71 2.11 -32.98
C GLU A 513 -15.24 0.65 -33.08
N SER A 514 -15.41 0.03 -34.25
CA SER A 514 -15.02 -1.36 -34.48
C SER A 514 -13.55 -1.53 -34.86
N LEU A 515 -12.89 -0.47 -35.34
CA LEU A 515 -11.52 -0.53 -35.84
C LEU A 515 -10.49 -0.65 -34.71
N ALA A 516 -10.65 0.12 -33.61
CA ALA A 516 -9.76 0.05 -32.45
C ALA A 516 -9.82 -1.34 -31.77
N THR A 517 -11.03 -1.86 -31.56
CA THR A 517 -11.25 -3.20 -30.99
C THR A 517 -10.72 -4.31 -31.90
N SER A 518 -10.92 -4.20 -33.22
CA SER A 518 -10.39 -5.17 -34.18
C SER A 518 -8.86 -5.23 -34.17
N ILE A 519 -8.20 -4.07 -34.04
CA ILE A 519 -6.73 -3.96 -34.02
C ILE A 519 -6.15 -4.45 -32.67
N ALA A 520 -6.92 -4.35 -31.60
CA ALA A 520 -6.63 -4.95 -30.30
C ALA A 520 -7.00 -6.45 -30.21
N GLY A 521 -7.13 -7.15 -31.35
CA GLY A 521 -7.43 -8.58 -31.37
C GLY A 521 -8.81 -8.94 -30.79
N GLY A 522 -9.75 -7.99 -30.78
CA GLY A 522 -11.07 -8.15 -30.19
C GLY A 522 -11.17 -7.71 -28.72
N ASN A 523 -10.07 -7.30 -28.08
CA ASN A 523 -10.11 -6.80 -26.70
C ASN A 523 -10.74 -5.40 -26.65
N PRO A 524 -11.89 -5.21 -25.98
CA PRO A 524 -12.56 -3.91 -25.90
C PRO A 524 -11.80 -2.87 -25.06
N TYR A 525 -10.77 -3.28 -24.32
CA TYR A 525 -9.96 -2.38 -23.50
C TYR A 525 -8.60 -2.02 -24.12
N GLY A 526 -8.16 -2.75 -25.15
CA GLY A 526 -6.87 -2.49 -25.80
C GLY A 526 -6.89 -1.23 -26.67
N ALA A 527 -5.72 -0.64 -26.89
CA ALA A 527 -5.52 0.60 -27.67
C ALA A 527 -6.38 1.78 -27.16
N ARG A 528 -6.46 1.93 -25.84
CA ARG A 528 -7.33 2.89 -25.15
C ARG A 528 -6.69 3.45 -23.88
N ILE A 529 -7.22 4.59 -23.42
CA ILE A 529 -7.21 4.92 -21.99
C ILE A 529 -8.53 4.42 -21.41
N VAL A 530 -8.46 3.63 -20.34
CA VAL A 530 -9.65 3.10 -19.65
C VAL A 530 -9.67 3.62 -18.22
N ARG A 531 -10.87 3.71 -17.64
CA ARG A 531 -11.06 4.23 -16.28
C ARG A 531 -12.06 3.42 -15.49
N ALA A 532 -11.91 3.41 -14.17
CA ALA A 532 -12.87 2.85 -13.23
C ALA A 532 -13.03 3.78 -12.01
N GLN A 533 -14.21 3.82 -11.42
CA GLN A 533 -14.37 4.47 -10.11
C GLN A 533 -13.52 3.70 -9.10
N LEU A 534 -12.69 4.42 -8.35
CA LEU A 534 -11.70 3.80 -7.49
C LEU A 534 -12.36 2.89 -6.45
N ASP A 535 -13.43 3.37 -5.82
CA ASP A 535 -14.16 2.63 -4.77
C ASP A 535 -14.82 1.36 -5.33
N ARG A 536 -15.40 1.44 -6.53
CA ARG A 536 -15.97 0.27 -7.22
C ARG A 536 -14.90 -0.74 -7.65
N LEU A 537 -13.78 -0.27 -8.18
CA LEU A 537 -12.66 -1.14 -8.55
C LEU A 537 -12.11 -1.89 -7.34
N VAL A 538 -11.97 -1.20 -6.22
CA VAL A 538 -11.45 -1.74 -4.97
C VAL A 538 -12.40 -2.77 -4.34
N SER A 539 -13.71 -2.49 -4.36
CA SER A 539 -14.74 -3.36 -3.78
C SER A 539 -15.09 -4.56 -4.67
N GLU A 540 -15.31 -4.34 -5.96
CA GLU A 540 -15.78 -5.39 -6.88
C GLU A 540 -14.64 -6.22 -7.49
N ARG A 541 -13.42 -5.67 -7.55
CA ARG A 541 -12.19 -6.34 -8.03
C ARG A 541 -12.38 -7.11 -9.34
N THR A 542 -13.00 -6.45 -10.31
CA THR A 542 -13.31 -7.01 -11.62
C THR A 542 -12.99 -6.02 -12.72
N ILE A 543 -12.56 -6.52 -13.88
CA ILE A 543 -12.38 -5.67 -15.07
C ILE A 543 -13.71 -5.05 -15.55
N GLY A 544 -14.85 -5.64 -15.19
CA GLY A 544 -16.18 -5.16 -15.57
C GLY A 544 -16.55 -3.76 -15.06
N VAL A 545 -15.79 -3.18 -14.13
CA VAL A 545 -16.00 -1.79 -13.70
C VAL A 545 -15.29 -0.76 -14.59
N PHE A 546 -14.44 -1.20 -15.52
CA PHE A 546 -13.73 -0.32 -16.43
C PHE A 546 -14.60 0.09 -17.62
N GLN A 547 -14.44 1.36 -17.99
CA GLN A 547 -15.05 1.97 -19.17
C GLN A 547 -14.00 2.74 -19.96
N THR A 548 -14.23 2.91 -21.27
CA THR A 548 -13.31 3.64 -22.15
C THR A 548 -13.37 5.14 -21.88
N ALA A 549 -12.20 5.75 -21.65
CA ALA A 549 -12.02 7.19 -21.44
C ALA A 549 -11.42 7.90 -22.66
N ALA A 550 -10.62 7.19 -23.46
CA ALA A 550 -10.13 7.64 -24.75
C ALA A 550 -9.98 6.46 -25.72
N ARG A 551 -10.32 6.68 -26.98
CA ARG A 551 -10.19 5.70 -28.08
C ARG A 551 -9.36 6.28 -29.22
N GLY A 552 -8.95 5.44 -30.16
CA GLY A 552 -8.13 5.86 -31.30
C GLY A 552 -6.75 6.34 -30.88
N VAL A 553 -6.20 5.73 -29.83
CA VAL A 553 -4.78 5.83 -29.43
C VAL A 553 -4.11 4.49 -29.76
N ARG A 554 -2.80 4.47 -30.03
CA ARG A 554 -2.12 3.21 -30.42
C ARG A 554 -1.53 2.50 -29.22
N ASN A 555 -0.61 3.16 -28.55
CA ASN A 555 0.19 2.65 -27.46
C ASN A 555 0.45 3.77 -26.44
N PRO A 556 -0.58 4.16 -25.67
CA PRO A 556 -0.44 5.23 -24.70
C PRO A 556 0.58 4.84 -23.61
N TYR A 557 1.71 5.54 -23.54
CA TYR A 557 2.83 5.17 -22.69
C TYR A 557 2.71 5.76 -21.29
N GLY A 558 2.91 7.07 -21.15
CA GLY A 558 2.83 7.78 -19.87
C GLY A 558 1.46 8.43 -19.68
N LEU A 559 1.00 8.54 -18.44
CA LEU A 559 -0.25 9.20 -18.08
C LEU A 559 -0.05 9.98 -16.77
N THR A 560 -0.50 11.22 -16.74
CA THR A 560 -0.45 12.07 -15.55
C THR A 560 -1.68 12.97 -15.45
N ALA A 561 -1.93 13.51 -14.26
CA ALA A 561 -2.98 14.48 -14.01
C ALA A 561 -2.36 15.85 -13.69
N ASP A 562 -2.97 16.92 -14.20
CA ASP A 562 -2.64 18.27 -13.77
C ASP A 562 -3.40 18.65 -12.48
N PRO A 563 -3.09 19.80 -11.85
CA PRO A 563 -3.75 20.21 -10.61
C PRO A 563 -5.25 20.48 -10.73
N GLN A 564 -5.79 20.61 -11.95
CA GLN A 564 -7.23 20.74 -12.20
C GLN A 564 -7.90 19.37 -12.40
N GLY A 565 -7.13 18.27 -12.32
CA GLY A 565 -7.62 16.92 -12.52
C GLY A 565 -7.76 16.53 -13.99
N ARG A 566 -7.26 17.34 -14.92
CA ARG A 566 -7.27 17.01 -16.36
C ARG A 566 -6.10 16.08 -16.66
N LEU A 567 -6.25 15.23 -17.67
CA LEU A 567 -5.31 14.18 -17.97
C LEU A 567 -4.44 14.52 -19.17
N TRP A 568 -3.20 14.10 -19.08
CA TRP A 568 -2.18 14.26 -20.10
C TRP A 568 -1.48 12.94 -20.32
N PHE A 569 -1.28 12.55 -21.56
CA PHE A 569 -0.66 11.27 -21.87
C PHE A 569 0.20 11.35 -23.12
N THR A 570 1.21 10.51 -23.16
CA THR A 570 2.03 10.27 -24.35
C THR A 570 1.47 9.07 -25.10
N ASP A 571 1.46 9.11 -26.43
CA ASP A 571 1.07 7.99 -27.29
C ASP A 571 2.21 7.65 -28.24
N ASN A 572 2.47 6.36 -28.47
CA ASN A 572 3.49 5.91 -29.41
C ASN A 572 2.86 5.47 -30.73
N GLY A 573 3.28 6.13 -31.80
CA GLY A 573 2.87 5.92 -33.16
C GLY A 573 3.37 4.62 -33.80
N ALA A 574 2.98 4.40 -35.05
CA ALA A 574 3.39 3.23 -35.83
C ALA A 574 4.84 3.36 -36.31
N THR A 575 5.65 2.34 -36.04
CA THR A 575 7.09 2.32 -36.31
C THR A 575 7.46 2.02 -37.78
N ASN A 576 6.49 1.61 -38.61
CA ASN A 576 6.69 1.22 -40.02
C ASN A 576 6.27 2.32 -41.03
N VAL A 577 6.17 3.56 -40.59
CA VAL A 577 5.81 4.73 -41.41
C VAL A 577 7.07 5.59 -41.67
N PRO A 578 7.21 6.29 -42.81
CA PRO A 578 8.35 7.17 -43.04
C PRO A 578 8.53 8.23 -41.93
N GLY A 579 9.79 8.64 -41.71
CA GLY A 579 10.19 9.47 -40.57
C GLY A 579 9.71 10.92 -40.58
N ASP A 580 9.18 11.39 -41.71
CA ASP A 580 8.69 12.75 -41.98
C ASP A 580 7.17 12.90 -41.82
N PHE A 581 6.44 11.80 -41.59
CA PHE A 581 5.00 11.81 -41.28
C PHE A 581 4.77 11.79 -39.77
N THR A 582 3.70 12.40 -39.27
CA THR A 582 3.26 12.20 -37.88
C THR A 582 2.50 10.87 -37.82
N ALA A 583 3.15 9.79 -37.39
CA ALA A 583 2.55 8.45 -37.36
C ALA A 583 1.88 8.10 -36.02
N GLY A 584 1.46 9.10 -35.24
CA GLY A 584 0.79 8.92 -33.94
C GLY A 584 1.72 9.01 -32.72
N ASP A 585 2.98 9.42 -32.88
CA ASP A 585 3.80 9.85 -31.73
C ASP A 585 3.31 11.23 -31.28
N GLU A 586 2.72 11.29 -30.09
CA GLU A 586 1.91 12.44 -29.68
C GLU A 586 1.99 12.70 -28.17
N VAL A 587 1.80 13.97 -27.80
CA VAL A 587 1.33 14.35 -26.46
C VAL A 587 -0.14 14.75 -26.59
N ASN A 588 -0.98 14.10 -25.79
CA ASN A 588 -2.43 14.21 -25.83
C ASN A 588 -2.99 14.75 -24.51
N PHE A 589 -4.21 15.28 -24.60
CA PHE A 589 -4.94 15.87 -23.49
C PHE A 589 -6.37 15.35 -23.46
N LEU A 590 -6.88 15.08 -22.25
CA LEU A 590 -8.24 14.66 -21.99
C LEU A 590 -8.77 15.43 -20.79
N ASP A 591 -9.94 16.07 -20.93
CA ASP A 591 -10.68 16.62 -19.79
C ASP A 591 -11.72 15.59 -19.31
N PRO A 592 -11.53 14.96 -18.13
CA PRO A 592 -12.47 14.00 -17.59
C PRO A 592 -13.92 14.48 -17.46
N ASN A 593 -14.14 15.78 -17.33
CA ASN A 593 -15.48 16.36 -17.16
C ASN A 593 -16.30 16.32 -18.46
N THR A 594 -15.64 16.08 -19.60
CA THR A 594 -16.30 15.92 -20.90
C THR A 594 -16.83 14.50 -21.13
N LEU A 595 -16.45 13.55 -20.29
CA LEU A 595 -16.79 12.15 -20.47
C LEU A 595 -18.16 11.81 -19.89
N SER A 596 -18.94 11.02 -20.62
CA SER A 596 -20.19 10.45 -20.12
C SER A 596 -19.98 9.66 -18.82
N PRO A 597 -20.77 9.90 -17.75
CA PRO A 597 -20.73 9.11 -16.53
C PRO A 597 -21.09 7.63 -16.77
N ALA A 598 -21.91 7.35 -17.78
CA ALA A 598 -22.41 6.01 -18.10
C ALA A 598 -21.48 5.19 -19.02
N GLY A 599 -20.33 5.74 -19.41
CA GLY A 599 -19.36 5.03 -20.25
C GLY A 599 -19.80 4.85 -21.70
N ASP A 600 -20.67 5.73 -22.19
CA ASP A 600 -21.13 5.72 -23.58
C ASP A 600 -19.96 6.00 -24.56
N GLU A 601 -19.46 4.94 -25.20
CA GLU A 601 -18.33 5.02 -26.12
C GLU A 601 -18.56 5.93 -27.32
N SER A 602 -19.81 6.16 -27.73
CA SER A 602 -20.12 7.02 -28.87
C SER A 602 -19.71 8.48 -28.61
N THR A 603 -19.73 8.88 -27.33
CA THR A 603 -19.33 10.21 -26.86
C THR A 603 -17.87 10.30 -26.46
N THR A 604 -17.14 9.18 -26.43
CA THR A 604 -15.75 9.13 -25.99
C THR A 604 -14.82 9.77 -27.04
N PRO A 605 -13.90 10.67 -26.63
CA PRO A 605 -12.92 11.28 -27.51
C PRO A 605 -12.11 10.27 -28.31
N TYR A 606 -11.88 10.59 -29.59
CA TYR A 606 -11.12 9.78 -30.54
C TYR A 606 -9.88 10.53 -31.02
N TYR A 607 -8.69 9.91 -30.95
CA TYR A 607 -7.39 10.54 -31.22
C TYR A 607 -6.75 10.11 -32.56
N GLY A 608 -7.54 9.56 -33.47
CA GLY A 608 -7.15 9.42 -34.88
C GLY A 608 -6.54 8.08 -35.27
N PHE A 609 -5.87 7.34 -34.39
CA PHE A 609 -5.33 6.01 -34.74
C PHE A 609 -6.45 5.01 -35.03
N PRO A 610 -6.33 4.12 -36.03
CA PRO A 610 -5.24 3.99 -37.01
C PRO A 610 -5.41 4.90 -38.24
N LEU A 611 -6.55 5.56 -38.40
CA LEU A 611 -6.90 6.29 -39.61
C LEU A 611 -5.96 7.47 -39.91
N ALA A 612 -5.37 8.07 -38.86
CA ALA A 612 -4.33 9.07 -38.97
C ALA A 612 -3.11 8.58 -39.77
N LEU A 613 -2.81 7.26 -39.75
CA LEU A 613 -1.71 6.68 -40.52
C LEU A 613 -1.92 6.76 -42.04
N ALA A 614 -3.18 6.85 -42.48
CA ALA A 614 -3.54 7.02 -43.88
C ALA A 614 -3.63 8.50 -44.29
N GLY A 615 -3.17 9.43 -43.44
CA GLY A 615 -3.30 10.88 -43.66
C GLY A 615 -4.75 11.38 -43.56
N ILE A 616 -5.66 10.56 -43.02
CA ILE A 616 -7.06 10.93 -42.84
C ILE A 616 -7.17 11.76 -41.56
N GLN A 617 -7.69 12.97 -41.70
CA GLN A 617 -8.07 13.83 -40.58
C GLN A 617 -9.58 14.07 -40.62
N LYS A 618 -10.24 14.03 -39.47
CA LYS A 618 -11.68 14.29 -39.33
C LYS A 618 -11.90 15.41 -38.32
N GLU A 619 -12.82 16.32 -38.65
CA GLU A 619 -13.12 17.49 -37.81
C GLU A 619 -13.67 17.13 -36.41
N TRP A 620 -14.22 15.93 -36.25
CA TRP A 620 -14.80 15.45 -34.99
C TRP A 620 -13.78 14.74 -34.08
N TRP A 621 -12.53 14.54 -34.52
CA TRP A 621 -11.48 13.95 -33.70
C TRP A 621 -10.80 14.98 -32.82
N SER A 622 -10.27 14.50 -31.70
CA SER A 622 -9.40 15.30 -30.85
C SER A 622 -8.02 15.38 -31.50
N ALA A 623 -7.59 16.58 -31.84
CA ALA A 623 -6.23 16.81 -32.30
C ALA A 623 -5.24 16.65 -31.14
N PRO A 624 -4.03 16.13 -31.38
CA PRO A 624 -2.99 16.07 -30.36
C PRO A 624 -2.61 17.49 -29.91
N VAL A 625 -2.17 17.58 -28.66
CA VAL A 625 -1.62 18.83 -28.11
C VAL A 625 -0.30 19.15 -28.79
N LEU A 626 0.57 18.14 -28.88
CA LEU A 626 1.80 18.20 -29.67
C LEU A 626 1.88 16.97 -30.55
N PRO A 627 1.81 17.12 -31.88
CA PRO A 627 2.31 16.09 -32.77
C PRO A 627 3.84 16.04 -32.70
N LEU A 628 4.40 14.84 -32.59
CA LEU A 628 5.85 14.62 -32.58
C LEU A 628 6.29 14.03 -33.92
N VAL A 629 7.58 14.15 -34.21
CA VAL A 629 8.19 13.45 -35.35
C VAL A 629 8.02 11.95 -35.16
N ASN A 630 7.80 11.21 -36.25
CA ASN A 630 7.76 9.76 -36.15
C ASN A 630 9.05 9.23 -35.53
N THR A 631 8.95 8.12 -34.80
CA THR A 631 10.03 7.48 -34.05
C THR A 631 10.55 8.31 -32.86
N ALA A 632 9.86 9.39 -32.47
CA ALA A 632 10.14 10.09 -31.22
C ALA A 632 9.99 9.15 -30.02
N ALA A 633 8.97 8.27 -30.03
CA ALA A 633 8.68 7.33 -28.95
C ALA A 633 8.63 8.04 -27.57
N PRO A 634 7.64 8.92 -27.33
CA PRO A 634 7.50 9.61 -26.05
C PRO A 634 7.14 8.63 -24.91
N THR A 635 7.77 8.78 -23.74
CA THR A 635 7.65 7.86 -22.59
C THR A 635 7.00 8.55 -21.38
N GLY A 636 7.63 8.49 -20.20
CA GLY A 636 7.11 9.05 -18.95
C GLY A 636 6.73 10.52 -19.06
N ILE A 637 5.67 10.92 -18.37
CA ILE A 637 5.08 12.26 -18.43
C ILE A 637 4.70 12.70 -17.02
N THR A 638 4.91 13.97 -16.70
CA THR A 638 4.51 14.57 -15.42
C THR A 638 4.12 16.03 -15.58
N TRP A 639 3.31 16.52 -14.64
CA TRP A 639 3.07 17.95 -14.47
C TRP A 639 4.07 18.57 -13.50
N ALA A 640 4.79 19.62 -13.93
CA ALA A 640 5.65 20.40 -13.06
C ALA A 640 5.73 21.85 -13.52
N TYR A 641 5.91 22.77 -12.57
CA TYR A 641 6.15 24.18 -12.85
C TYR A 641 5.13 24.83 -13.82
N GLY A 642 3.86 24.44 -13.70
CA GLY A 642 2.77 24.97 -14.52
C GLY A 642 2.73 24.45 -15.95
N THR A 643 3.43 23.36 -16.26
CA THR A 643 3.42 22.73 -17.58
C THR A 643 3.71 21.23 -17.54
N ILE A 644 3.70 20.62 -18.72
CA ILE A 644 4.04 19.22 -18.95
C ILE A 644 5.53 19.07 -19.22
N PHE A 645 6.11 18.07 -18.55
CA PHE A 645 7.39 17.47 -18.87
C PHE A 645 7.15 16.05 -19.34
N TYR A 646 7.82 15.65 -20.41
CA TYR A 646 7.77 14.28 -20.91
C TYR A 646 9.14 13.84 -21.39
N ALA A 647 9.41 12.54 -21.29
CA ALA A 647 10.62 11.95 -21.82
C ALA A 647 10.41 11.45 -23.26
N GLN A 648 11.50 11.39 -24.02
CA GLN A 648 11.53 10.91 -25.39
C GLN A 648 12.69 9.92 -25.54
N TYR A 649 12.37 8.72 -26.00
CA TYR A 649 13.32 7.61 -26.09
C TYR A 649 13.98 7.48 -27.47
N GLY A 650 13.23 7.72 -28.54
CA GLY A 650 13.68 7.41 -29.89
C GLY A 650 14.50 8.54 -30.49
N ARG A 651 14.06 9.07 -31.63
CA ARG A 651 14.68 10.21 -32.31
C ARG A 651 14.78 11.40 -31.36
N ASP A 652 15.90 12.11 -31.37
CA ASP A 652 16.18 13.27 -30.53
C ASP A 652 15.88 13.01 -29.03
N PRO A 653 16.58 12.06 -28.38
CA PRO A 653 16.21 11.61 -27.05
C PRO A 653 16.44 12.68 -25.98
N GLY A 654 15.72 12.57 -24.87
CA GLY A 654 15.90 13.45 -23.72
C GLY A 654 14.62 13.75 -22.93
N LEU A 655 14.73 14.69 -22.00
CA LEU A 655 13.60 15.26 -21.27
C LEU A 655 13.16 16.54 -21.96
N TYR A 656 11.88 16.63 -22.27
CA TYR A 656 11.24 17.76 -22.93
C TYR A 656 10.25 18.45 -22.00
N ARG A 657 10.04 19.73 -22.27
CA ARG A 657 9.00 20.56 -21.66
C ARG A 657 8.11 21.15 -22.73
N VAL A 658 6.81 21.26 -22.44
CA VAL A 658 5.87 21.97 -23.30
C VAL A 658 5.85 23.46 -22.95
N ALA A 659 5.93 24.32 -23.96
CA ALA A 659 5.80 25.77 -23.84
C ALA A 659 4.78 26.33 -24.85
N SER A 660 4.30 27.55 -24.63
CA SER A 660 3.40 28.26 -25.55
C SER A 660 4.11 29.45 -26.20
N VAL A 661 4.16 29.47 -27.53
CA VAL A 661 4.74 30.54 -28.35
C VAL A 661 3.67 31.06 -29.31
N GLY A 662 3.19 32.28 -29.08
CA GLY A 662 2.17 32.90 -29.94
C GLY A 662 0.86 32.10 -30.01
N GLY A 663 0.51 31.38 -28.93
CA GLY A 663 -0.67 30.51 -28.88
C GLY A 663 -0.46 29.10 -29.45
N ARG A 664 0.70 28.81 -30.07
CA ARG A 664 1.09 27.47 -30.51
C ARG A 664 1.93 26.79 -29.44
N LEU A 665 1.67 25.51 -29.18
CA LEU A 665 2.47 24.73 -28.25
C LEU A 665 3.71 24.15 -28.95
N VAL A 666 4.83 24.17 -28.24
CA VAL A 666 6.14 23.69 -28.72
C VAL A 666 6.81 22.85 -27.65
N ALA A 667 7.65 21.90 -28.06
CA ALA A 667 8.48 21.12 -27.17
C ALA A 667 9.91 21.71 -27.16
N GLU A 668 10.48 21.89 -25.98
CA GLU A 668 11.86 22.34 -25.78
C GLU A 668 12.64 21.24 -25.05
N ARG A 669 13.78 20.78 -25.59
CA ARG A 669 14.61 19.77 -24.93
C ARG A 669 15.37 20.41 -23.77
N VAL A 670 15.06 19.99 -22.56
CA VAL A 670 15.67 20.50 -21.32
C VAL A 670 16.92 19.70 -20.96
N LEU A 671 16.97 18.41 -21.29
CA LEU A 671 18.10 17.53 -20.94
C LEU A 671 18.32 16.48 -22.03
N LEU A 672 19.53 16.37 -22.56
CA LEU A 672 19.93 15.22 -23.38
C LEU A 672 20.30 14.05 -22.45
N SER A 673 19.58 12.94 -22.57
CA SER A 673 19.87 11.66 -21.91
C SER A 673 19.10 10.53 -22.58
N TRP A 674 19.62 9.31 -22.47
CA TRP A 674 19.03 8.13 -23.08
C TRP A 674 19.35 6.85 -22.29
N PRO A 675 18.38 5.94 -22.09
CA PRO A 675 16.93 6.17 -22.24
C PRO A 675 16.34 6.74 -20.95
N ILE A 676 15.57 7.84 -21.01
CA ILE A 676 14.71 8.26 -19.90
C ILE A 676 13.37 7.55 -20.06
N GLN A 677 12.97 6.78 -19.04
CA GLN A 677 11.73 5.97 -19.09
C GLN A 677 10.68 6.51 -18.11
N ALA A 678 11.13 6.91 -16.92
CA ALA A 678 10.26 7.39 -15.86
C ALA A 678 10.51 8.87 -15.58
N VAL A 679 9.42 9.62 -15.43
CA VAL A 679 9.45 11.04 -15.05
C VAL A 679 8.33 11.25 -14.04
N THR A 680 8.64 11.87 -12.89
CA THR A 680 7.63 12.25 -11.90
C THR A 680 8.01 13.56 -11.22
N THR A 681 7.03 14.21 -10.61
CA THR A 681 7.24 15.37 -9.75
C THR A 681 7.19 14.92 -8.29
N ALA A 682 8.17 15.34 -7.50
CA ALA A 682 8.23 15.09 -6.07
C ALA A 682 7.33 16.08 -5.29
N PRO A 683 6.96 15.77 -4.04
CA PRO A 683 6.15 16.67 -3.20
C PRO A 683 6.79 18.04 -2.95
N ASP A 684 8.12 18.13 -3.00
CA ASP A 684 8.88 19.38 -2.89
C ASP A 684 8.88 20.20 -4.21
N GLY A 685 8.22 19.68 -5.26
CA GLY A 685 8.14 20.28 -6.58
C GLY A 685 9.29 19.90 -7.52
N ALA A 686 10.33 19.21 -7.06
CA ALA A 686 11.44 18.81 -7.90
C ALA A 686 11.02 17.77 -8.96
N LEU A 687 11.65 17.82 -10.13
CA LEU A 687 11.50 16.79 -11.14
C LEU A 687 12.43 15.62 -10.82
N TRP A 688 11.96 14.40 -11.01
CA TRP A 688 12.76 13.20 -10.87
C TRP A 688 12.66 12.37 -12.14
N ILE A 689 13.81 11.88 -12.59
CA ILE A 689 13.91 11.02 -13.77
C ILE A 689 14.62 9.72 -13.43
N GLY A 690 14.09 8.62 -13.97
CA GLY A 690 14.67 7.29 -13.94
C GLY A 690 15.08 6.87 -15.35
N THR A 691 16.30 6.35 -15.48
CA THR A 691 16.83 5.89 -16.76
C THR A 691 16.77 4.37 -16.89
N GLY A 692 16.70 3.87 -18.12
CA GLY A 692 16.79 2.43 -18.39
C GLY A 692 18.17 1.82 -18.08
N SER A 693 19.19 2.63 -17.83
CA SER A 693 20.49 2.20 -17.30
C SER A 693 20.55 2.15 -15.77
N GLY A 694 19.45 2.49 -15.08
CA GLY A 694 19.36 2.47 -13.62
C GLY A 694 19.75 3.77 -12.92
N GLY A 695 20.00 4.84 -13.67
CA GLY A 695 20.32 6.14 -13.11
C GLY A 695 19.06 6.85 -12.57
N LEU A 696 19.17 7.39 -11.36
CA LEU A 696 18.13 8.22 -10.73
C LEU A 696 18.66 9.63 -10.52
N TYR A 697 17.94 10.60 -11.09
CA TYR A 697 18.35 11.99 -11.07
C TYR A 697 17.23 12.91 -10.60
N ARG A 698 17.61 13.95 -9.87
CA ARG A 698 16.73 15.01 -9.38
C ARG A 698 17.06 16.31 -10.10
N LEU A 699 16.05 16.98 -10.63
CA LEU A 699 16.15 18.25 -11.36
C LEU A 699 15.36 19.35 -10.66
N THR A 700 15.99 20.51 -10.47
CA THR A 700 15.38 21.69 -9.81
C THR A 700 15.68 22.97 -10.60
N PRO A 701 14.78 23.97 -10.62
CA PRO A 701 15.05 25.26 -11.24
C PRO A 701 15.97 26.13 -10.38
N GLY A 702 16.68 27.07 -11.01
CA GLY A 702 17.31 28.20 -10.32
C GLY A 702 18.82 28.06 -10.03
N CYS A 703 19.58 27.36 -10.87
CA CYS A 703 21.04 27.43 -10.79
C CYS A 703 21.52 28.80 -11.27
N GLY A 704 22.21 29.53 -10.40
CA GLY A 704 22.91 30.78 -10.68
C GLY A 704 24.20 30.83 -9.90
#